data_AF-A0A8T5HWY6-F1
#
_entry.id   AF-A0A8T5HWY6-F1
#
_cell.length_a   1.000
_cell.length_b   1.000
_cell.length_c   1.000
_cell.angle_alpha   90.00
_cell.angle_beta   90.00
_cell.angle_gamma   90.00
#
_symmetry.space_group_name_H-M   'P 1'
#
loop_
_entity.id
_entity.type
_entity.pdbx_description
1 polymer ?
#
loop_
_entity_poly.entity_id
_entity_poly.type
_entity_poly.pdbx_seq_one_letter_code
_entity_poly.pdbx_strand_id
1 'polypeptide(L)'
;MVKKRLDQSRKGQITVFIILGLLLLFIFVITIKLASDVKLSDLEAEKEKVVSKNFKKEALRIYVEDCLNDALEEGLVLIGKQGRLWQDQPGGTKPFVESITGVTYQPGERIFYGISNENYAQHPNAYPCENDSYSPEFCQYQYPNTSIGFGSREIKTSTIEGDLRQYLINRTIFCVKNFTESEISNKAKIEDTLINLKLDFTNDGINVNVEYPLKLSLGKEEFFQLSQFDFFYPTKFNILLDAAVARPIFYDWKFVDFLYTKDTLELSNFDYVSTSDSCDPLEDNDNLFVCKGTLLYDKYKSLAIEMEELPLPNGDTILTFKSPEVLNLPEPYEFRFAIQNRPPALDYVNQLACIVEDDPETLDIDESINSYDYLVVPGHQNYGKIDITLNVLDADGDEIVDYSFESELTNENTDDPKKFTIDDVNLPAKIYEIKATATDEHQLSDWQDVRVLVDTSLDGSMDIWYPYEIEDAEGNVVSYSELVDNFISLEDPVFVNITYPEDSVVGKVPKAQLDYSVNDENVFLENLIKPVTLFEDACYNFPYGSNNFCNPSSYFLEYEPSFDQFVIEEFGEVGSAGKFKLSLSQDYCFNTIENPQEVEVTVVQCIPHVNPTHPYASPYHETTYGLTTTGTTDFANPLADEPISPFLATHSCCDDFTFANEDQECYSGEEELGCFGTKDNPDEVGSILSKRVFKAYCSGTRGNLCGNDYKDGNVVESHENKCGNKNTNPNCNKVAPKCYDQDPYYYETGPNGFWCQGDYGCGENNVACTTEIVSPTSLGLAELSGQFVCDCSHPDAEENNRCWILENGDEGTCQGGTCKIEDE
;
A
#
# COMPACT_ATOMS: atom_id res chain seq x y z
N MET A 1 -36.39 -0.11 171.80
CA MET A 1 -35.46 -1.05 171.14
C MET A 1 -35.56 -0.88 169.63
N VAL A 2 -34.52 -0.29 169.04
CA VAL A 2 -33.96 -0.47 167.68
C VAL A 2 -34.73 -1.39 166.68
N LYS A 3 -35.16 -0.92 165.49
CA LYS A 3 -34.46 -1.04 164.16
C LYS A 3 -35.36 -0.76 162.91
N LYS A 4 -34.82 0.10 162.03
CA LYS A 4 -35.02 0.38 160.56
C LYS A 4 -35.69 -0.64 159.61
N ARG A 5 -36.34 -0.11 158.54
CA ARG A 5 -36.07 -0.31 157.06
C ARG A 5 -36.98 0.63 156.24
N LEU A 6 -36.53 1.60 155.43
CA LEU A 6 -35.80 1.61 154.13
C LEU A 6 -36.56 1.01 152.92
N ASP A 7 -37.19 1.92 152.16
CA ASP A 7 -36.96 2.21 150.73
C ASP A 7 -37.41 1.19 149.67
N GLN A 8 -38.63 1.40 149.15
CA GLN A 8 -39.20 0.76 147.96
C GLN A 8 -39.29 1.78 146.80
N SER A 9 -38.21 2.03 146.07
CA SER A 9 -38.29 2.78 144.80
C SER A 9 -37.09 2.57 143.85
N ARG A 10 -36.61 1.32 143.70
CA ARG A 10 -35.55 1.00 142.70
C ARG A 10 -35.73 -0.28 141.88
N LYS A 11 -36.79 -1.07 142.12
CA LYS A 11 -37.01 -2.34 141.40
C LYS A 11 -37.82 -2.23 140.10
N GLY A 12 -38.60 -1.16 139.92
CA GLY A 12 -39.35 -0.92 138.67
C GLY A 12 -38.49 -0.43 137.50
N GLN A 13 -37.44 0.36 137.77
CA GLN A 13 -36.57 0.92 136.73
C GLN A 13 -35.67 -0.13 136.07
N ILE A 14 -35.18 -1.13 136.83
CA ILE A 14 -34.28 -2.16 136.29
C ILE A 14 -35.03 -3.06 135.28
N THR A 15 -36.29 -3.42 135.55
CA THR A 15 -37.09 -4.24 134.63
C THR A 15 -37.41 -3.49 133.33
N VAL A 16 -37.63 -2.17 133.40
CA VAL A 16 -37.86 -1.34 132.21
C VAL A 16 -36.60 -1.26 131.35
N PHE A 17 -35.41 -1.11 131.94
CA PHE A 17 -34.15 -1.11 131.18
C PHE A 17 -33.82 -2.47 130.55
N ILE A 18 -34.18 -3.59 131.21
CA ILE A 18 -33.99 -4.93 130.63
C ILE A 18 -34.93 -5.15 129.44
N ILE A 19 -36.21 -4.78 129.57
CA ILE A 19 -37.18 -4.90 128.47
C ILE A 19 -36.77 -3.99 127.30
N LEU A 20 -36.38 -2.75 127.60
CA LEU A 20 -35.93 -1.79 126.57
C LEU A 20 -34.66 -2.27 125.86
N GLY A 21 -33.69 -2.81 126.59
CA GLY A 21 -32.46 -3.37 126.03
C GLY A 21 -32.73 -4.60 125.14
N LEU A 22 -33.66 -5.46 125.55
CA LEU A 22 -34.04 -6.65 124.78
C LEU A 22 -34.83 -6.26 123.51
N LEU A 23 -35.66 -5.22 123.60
CA LEU A 23 -36.41 -4.69 122.46
C LEU A 23 -35.48 -3.99 121.45
N LEU A 24 -34.49 -3.23 121.92
CA LEU A 24 -33.44 -2.66 121.07
C LEU A 24 -32.59 -3.75 120.40
N LEU A 25 -32.26 -4.84 121.12
CA LEU A 25 -31.51 -5.95 120.56
C LEU A 25 -32.29 -6.67 119.45
N PHE A 26 -33.60 -6.91 119.64
CA PHE A 26 -34.44 -7.47 118.59
C PHE A 26 -34.54 -6.55 117.37
N ILE A 27 -34.69 -5.24 117.56
CA ILE A 27 -34.67 -4.28 116.45
C ILE A 27 -33.35 -4.38 115.70
N PHE A 28 -32.21 -4.44 116.41
CA PHE A 28 -30.89 -4.52 115.79
C PHE A 28 -30.69 -5.82 114.99
N VAL A 29 -31.11 -6.95 115.55
CA VAL A 29 -31.04 -8.26 114.87
C VAL A 29 -31.94 -8.31 113.63
N ILE A 30 -33.17 -7.77 113.72
CA ILE A 30 -34.09 -7.69 112.57
C ILE A 30 -33.51 -6.75 111.50
N THR A 31 -32.93 -5.62 111.90
CA THR A 31 -32.33 -4.67 110.95
C THR A 31 -31.12 -5.25 110.24
N ILE A 32 -30.24 -5.95 110.96
CA ILE A 32 -29.08 -6.64 110.38
C ILE A 32 -29.54 -7.76 109.44
N LYS A 33 -30.56 -8.54 109.84
CA LYS A 33 -31.09 -9.60 108.98
C LYS A 33 -31.70 -9.04 107.70
N LEU A 34 -32.52 -7.99 107.79
CA LEU A 34 -33.07 -7.30 106.61
C LEU A 34 -31.98 -6.70 105.73
N ALA A 35 -30.96 -6.05 106.31
CA ALA A 35 -29.86 -5.50 105.54
C ALA A 35 -29.00 -6.60 104.87
N SER A 36 -28.85 -7.75 105.52
CA SER A 36 -28.14 -8.91 104.97
C SER A 36 -28.94 -9.58 103.86
N ASP A 37 -30.24 -9.78 104.04
CA ASP A 37 -31.13 -10.39 103.05
C ASP A 37 -31.27 -9.50 101.80
N VAL A 38 -31.32 -8.16 101.97
CA VAL A 38 -31.30 -7.21 100.85
C VAL A 38 -29.95 -7.25 100.12
N LYS A 39 -28.82 -7.25 100.83
CA LYS A 39 -27.50 -7.38 100.18
C LYS A 39 -27.29 -8.72 99.47
N LEU A 40 -27.81 -9.81 100.03
CA LEU A 40 -27.71 -11.13 99.40
C LEU A 40 -28.56 -11.19 98.13
N SER A 41 -29.77 -10.64 98.16
CA SER A 41 -30.65 -10.49 97.00
C SER A 41 -30.03 -9.61 95.91
N ASP A 42 -29.40 -8.49 96.28
CA ASP A 42 -28.72 -7.62 95.32
C ASP A 42 -27.48 -8.29 94.71
N LEU A 43 -26.70 -9.02 95.51
CA LEU A 43 -25.54 -9.80 95.04
C LEU A 43 -25.94 -11.00 94.17
N GLU A 44 -27.03 -11.69 94.47
CA GLU A 44 -27.57 -12.77 93.64
C GLU A 44 -28.13 -12.24 92.32
N ALA A 45 -28.84 -11.10 92.33
CA ALA A 45 -29.32 -10.43 91.13
C ALA A 45 -28.19 -9.87 90.25
N GLU A 46 -27.10 -9.36 90.84
CA GLU A 46 -25.90 -8.95 90.09
C GLU A 46 -25.14 -10.15 89.52
N LYS A 47 -25.02 -11.26 90.27
CA LYS A 47 -24.38 -12.49 89.80
C LYS A 47 -25.17 -13.14 88.65
N GLU A 48 -26.50 -13.16 88.72
CA GLU A 48 -27.36 -13.60 87.61
C GLU A 48 -27.24 -12.68 86.39
N LYS A 49 -27.16 -11.35 86.57
CA LYS A 49 -26.97 -10.40 85.46
C LYS A 49 -25.61 -10.55 84.76
N VAL A 50 -24.53 -10.80 85.50
CA VAL A 50 -23.18 -10.93 84.92
C VAL A 50 -22.97 -12.30 84.27
N VAL A 51 -23.48 -13.38 84.87
CA VAL A 51 -23.36 -14.74 84.31
C VAL A 51 -24.31 -14.93 83.13
N SER A 52 -25.53 -14.37 83.16
CA SER A 52 -26.49 -14.54 82.05
C SER A 52 -26.22 -13.64 80.82
N LYS A 53 -25.63 -12.44 80.98
CA LYS A 53 -25.32 -11.57 79.83
C LYS A 53 -24.10 -12.03 79.03
N ASN A 54 -23.02 -12.46 79.70
CA ASN A 54 -21.80 -12.88 78.99
C ASN A 54 -21.95 -14.28 78.36
N PHE A 55 -22.65 -15.21 79.02
CA PHE A 55 -22.87 -16.56 78.48
C PHE A 55 -23.82 -16.55 77.26
N LYS A 56 -24.79 -15.63 77.22
CA LYS A 56 -25.68 -15.44 76.06
C LYS A 56 -24.98 -14.77 74.88
N LYS A 57 -23.94 -13.96 75.11
CA LYS A 57 -23.19 -13.28 74.06
C LYS A 57 -22.32 -14.24 73.25
N GLU A 58 -21.51 -15.07 73.92
CA GLU A 58 -20.70 -16.06 73.19
C GLU A 58 -21.55 -17.15 72.54
N ALA A 59 -22.66 -17.56 73.17
CA ALA A 59 -23.57 -18.54 72.57
C ALA A 59 -24.18 -18.07 71.25
N LEU A 60 -24.61 -16.81 71.16
CA LEU A 60 -25.17 -16.28 69.91
C LEU A 60 -24.09 -16.06 68.85
N ARG A 61 -22.88 -15.64 69.23
CA ARG A 61 -21.75 -15.56 68.29
C ARG A 61 -21.45 -16.93 67.67
N ILE A 62 -21.28 -17.96 68.51
CA ILE A 62 -21.04 -19.34 68.06
C ILE A 62 -22.17 -19.79 67.15
N TYR A 63 -23.43 -19.48 67.48
CA TYR A 63 -24.57 -19.81 66.62
C TYR A 63 -24.50 -19.13 65.24
N VAL A 64 -24.10 -17.86 65.17
CA VAL A 64 -23.93 -17.16 63.87
C VAL A 64 -22.76 -17.77 63.09
N GLU A 65 -21.65 -18.09 63.76
CA GLU A 65 -20.50 -18.76 63.14
C GLU A 65 -20.87 -20.14 62.58
N ASP A 66 -21.54 -20.99 63.38
CA ASP A 66 -22.04 -22.30 62.95
C ASP A 66 -23.00 -22.17 61.76
N CYS A 67 -23.91 -21.19 61.82
CA CYS A 67 -24.85 -20.98 60.73
C CYS A 67 -24.19 -20.54 59.42
N LEU A 68 -23.15 -19.70 59.50
CA LEU A 68 -22.36 -19.31 58.35
C LEU A 68 -21.54 -20.49 57.79
N ASN A 69 -21.03 -21.35 58.68
CA ASN A 69 -20.28 -22.54 58.32
C ASN A 69 -21.17 -23.55 57.56
N ASP A 70 -22.34 -23.86 58.12
CA ASP A 70 -23.33 -24.73 57.48
C ASP A 70 -23.82 -24.14 56.14
N ALA A 71 -24.11 -22.82 56.11
CA ALA A 71 -24.50 -22.14 54.88
C ALA A 71 -23.38 -22.11 53.83
N LEU A 72 -22.11 -22.07 54.24
CA LEU A 72 -20.98 -22.12 53.32
C LEU A 72 -20.87 -23.50 52.67
N GLU A 73 -20.97 -24.58 53.45
CA GLU A 73 -20.98 -25.95 52.92
C GLU A 73 -22.18 -26.17 51.97
N GLU A 74 -23.39 -25.79 52.39
CA GLU A 74 -24.59 -25.87 51.56
C GLU A 74 -24.46 -25.05 50.26
N GLY A 75 -23.89 -23.84 50.36
CA GLY A 75 -23.64 -22.96 49.22
C GLY A 75 -22.62 -23.55 48.24
N LEU A 76 -21.52 -24.14 48.74
CA LEU A 76 -20.52 -24.82 47.92
C LEU A 76 -21.10 -26.06 47.23
N VAL A 77 -21.91 -26.85 47.93
CA VAL A 77 -22.62 -28.00 47.33
C VAL A 77 -23.61 -27.53 46.27
N LEU A 78 -24.36 -26.46 46.55
CA LEU A 78 -25.32 -25.92 45.59
C LEU A 78 -24.62 -25.40 44.34
N ILE A 79 -23.58 -24.56 44.48
CA ILE A 79 -22.75 -24.10 43.36
C ILE A 79 -22.13 -25.29 42.63
N GLY A 80 -21.66 -26.32 43.34
CA GLY A 80 -21.13 -27.53 42.72
C GLY A 80 -22.14 -28.20 41.79
N LYS A 81 -23.40 -28.34 42.20
CA LYS A 81 -24.41 -29.03 41.39
C LYS A 81 -24.86 -28.29 40.13
N GLN A 82 -24.65 -26.98 40.04
CA GLN A 82 -25.25 -26.14 39.00
C GLN A 82 -24.30 -25.06 38.44
N GLY A 83 -23.04 -25.00 38.87
CA GLY A 83 -22.00 -24.08 38.42
C GLY A 83 -22.05 -22.70 39.08
N ARG A 84 -23.24 -22.12 39.23
CA ARG A 84 -23.50 -20.81 39.86
C ARG A 84 -24.85 -20.79 40.56
N LEU A 85 -25.23 -19.68 41.21
CA LEU A 85 -26.54 -19.52 41.83
C LEU A 85 -27.55 -18.79 40.93
N TRP A 86 -28.76 -19.34 40.81
CA TRP A 86 -29.86 -18.78 40.04
C TRP A 86 -30.56 -17.63 40.77
N GLN A 87 -31.13 -16.67 40.05
CA GLN A 87 -31.79 -15.48 40.63
C GLN A 87 -32.93 -15.81 41.61
N ASP A 88 -33.60 -16.95 41.45
CA ASP A 88 -34.64 -17.43 42.35
C ASP A 88 -34.09 -18.12 43.62
N GLN A 89 -32.78 -18.28 43.71
CA GLN A 89 -32.06 -18.78 44.87
C GLN A 89 -31.40 -17.63 45.64
N PRO A 90 -31.14 -17.79 46.95
CA PRO A 90 -30.52 -16.74 47.75
C PRO A 90 -29.18 -16.28 47.17
N GLY A 91 -29.11 -15.02 46.72
CA GLY A 91 -27.88 -14.41 46.25
C GLY A 91 -27.45 -14.74 44.81
N GLY A 92 -28.25 -15.52 44.07
CA GLY A 92 -28.08 -15.58 42.63
C GLY A 92 -28.52 -14.30 41.94
N THR A 93 -27.93 -14.05 40.76
CA THR A 93 -28.12 -12.79 40.03
C THR A 93 -28.66 -12.98 38.62
N LYS A 94 -28.46 -14.16 38.01
CA LYS A 94 -28.89 -14.45 36.63
C LYS A 94 -30.15 -15.31 36.64
N PRO A 95 -31.22 -14.93 35.89
CA PRO A 95 -32.38 -15.78 35.72
C PRO A 95 -32.02 -17.05 34.94
N PHE A 96 -32.76 -18.14 35.19
CA PHE A 96 -32.67 -19.33 34.35
C PHE A 96 -33.56 -19.16 33.11
N VAL A 97 -32.93 -19.27 31.96
CA VAL A 97 -33.54 -19.34 30.64
C VAL A 97 -32.86 -20.47 29.88
N GLU A 98 -33.64 -21.51 29.58
CA GLU A 98 -33.20 -22.71 28.86
C GLU A 98 -32.54 -22.33 27.53
N SER A 99 -31.39 -22.92 27.24
CA SER A 99 -30.61 -22.72 26.00
C SER A 99 -30.11 -21.29 25.78
N ILE A 100 -30.16 -20.42 26.81
CA ILE A 100 -29.58 -19.06 26.77
C ILE A 100 -28.61 -18.84 27.93
N THR A 101 -29.02 -19.20 29.15
CA THR A 101 -28.22 -18.98 30.38
C THR A 101 -27.83 -20.28 31.07
N GLY A 102 -28.47 -21.39 30.68
CA GLY A 102 -28.15 -22.73 31.15
C GLY A 102 -29.04 -23.80 30.51
N VAL A 103 -28.85 -25.04 30.96
CA VAL A 103 -29.58 -26.23 30.50
C VAL A 103 -30.24 -26.98 31.64
N THR A 104 -31.37 -27.63 31.37
CA THR A 104 -31.99 -28.59 32.30
C THR A 104 -31.32 -29.96 32.16
N TYR A 105 -30.59 -30.40 33.19
CA TYR A 105 -29.95 -31.72 33.21
C TYR A 105 -30.94 -32.83 33.58
N GLN A 106 -31.76 -32.58 34.59
CA GLN A 106 -32.84 -33.47 35.04
C GLN A 106 -34.04 -32.62 35.49
N PRO A 107 -35.26 -33.20 35.61
CA PRO A 107 -36.42 -32.44 36.07
C PRO A 107 -36.16 -31.73 37.42
N GLY A 108 -36.00 -30.40 37.38
CA GLY A 108 -35.69 -29.57 38.55
C GLY A 108 -34.21 -29.28 38.79
N GLU A 109 -33.30 -29.85 38.00
CA GLU A 109 -31.85 -29.60 38.06
C GLU A 109 -31.41 -28.74 36.88
N ARG A 110 -31.02 -27.50 37.17
CA ARG A 110 -30.66 -26.47 36.19
C ARG A 110 -29.16 -26.19 36.27
N ILE A 111 -28.45 -26.31 35.17
CA ILE A 111 -26.99 -26.17 35.07
C ILE A 111 -26.64 -24.88 34.34
N PHE A 112 -25.73 -24.10 34.89
CA PHE A 112 -25.30 -22.83 34.31
C PHE A 112 -24.35 -23.06 33.14
N TYR A 113 -24.44 -22.24 32.10
CA TYR A 113 -23.40 -22.21 31.06
C TYR A 113 -22.13 -21.56 31.59
N GLY A 114 -20.98 -22.25 31.53
CA GLY A 114 -19.66 -21.67 31.78
C GLY A 114 -19.22 -20.72 30.67
N ILE A 115 -19.58 -21.06 29.43
CA ILE A 115 -19.46 -20.24 28.23
C ILE A 115 -20.83 -20.23 27.54
N SER A 116 -21.34 -19.04 27.22
CA SER A 116 -22.59 -18.86 26.45
C SER A 116 -22.35 -18.06 25.17
N ASN A 117 -23.27 -18.09 24.22
CA ASN A 117 -23.23 -17.29 22.99
C ASN A 117 -24.16 -16.05 23.04
N GLU A 118 -24.62 -15.65 24.23
CA GLU A 118 -25.66 -14.62 24.44
C GLU A 118 -25.35 -13.26 23.76
N ASN A 119 -24.08 -12.88 23.65
CA ASN A 119 -23.66 -11.60 23.06
C ASN A 119 -23.65 -11.60 21.52
N TYR A 120 -23.62 -12.77 20.87
CA TYR A 120 -23.46 -12.88 19.40
C TYR A 120 -24.77 -12.74 18.63
N ALA A 121 -25.90 -12.61 19.32
CA ALA A 121 -27.19 -12.36 18.69
C ALA A 121 -27.25 -11.05 17.88
N GLN A 122 -26.30 -10.12 18.10
CA GLN A 122 -26.24 -8.84 17.40
C GLN A 122 -25.53 -8.91 16.04
N HIS A 123 -24.54 -9.81 15.90
CA HIS A 123 -23.82 -10.07 14.64
C HIS A 123 -23.83 -11.56 14.31
N PRO A 124 -24.97 -12.08 13.83
CA PRO A 124 -25.12 -13.50 13.52
C PRO A 124 -24.30 -13.95 12.29
N ASN A 125 -23.54 -13.05 11.69
CA ASN A 125 -22.86 -13.17 10.39
C ASN A 125 -21.34 -12.97 10.48
N ALA A 126 -20.76 -13.09 11.66
CA ALA A 126 -19.32 -13.13 11.82
C ALA A 126 -18.98 -13.64 13.24
N TYR A 127 -18.60 -14.91 13.35
CA TYR A 127 -18.22 -15.54 14.61
C TYR A 127 -16.72 -15.89 14.63
N PRO A 128 -15.94 -15.51 15.64
CA PRO A 128 -16.30 -14.66 16.77
C PRO A 128 -16.16 -13.16 16.44
N CYS A 129 -17.06 -12.30 16.95
CA CYS A 129 -16.93 -10.83 16.93
C CYS A 129 -16.91 -10.19 18.33
N GLU A 130 -16.14 -9.11 18.52
CA GLU A 130 -16.06 -8.34 19.79
C GLU A 130 -16.72 -6.94 19.71
N ASN A 131 -16.84 -6.31 18.54
CA ASN A 131 -17.23 -4.90 18.45
C ASN A 131 -18.28 -4.61 17.37
N ASP A 132 -19.25 -3.78 17.71
CA ASP A 132 -20.43 -3.42 16.90
C ASP A 132 -20.34 -2.00 16.34
N SER A 133 -19.18 -1.35 16.48
CA SER A 133 -19.08 0.10 16.40
C SER A 133 -19.14 0.66 14.98
N TYR A 134 -19.14 -0.19 13.95
CA TYR A 134 -18.98 0.24 12.56
C TYR A 134 -19.75 -0.70 11.63
N SER A 135 -20.39 -0.14 10.60
CA SER A 135 -21.24 -0.89 9.68
C SER A 135 -20.78 -0.64 8.24
N PRO A 136 -20.78 -1.65 7.35
CA PRO A 136 -20.66 -3.06 7.70
C PRO A 136 -19.19 -3.35 8.07
N GLU A 137 -18.84 -3.30 9.36
CA GLU A 137 -17.67 -4.06 9.81
C GLU A 137 -18.12 -5.48 10.14
N PHE A 138 -17.86 -6.40 9.21
CA PHE A 138 -17.82 -7.82 9.50
C PHE A 138 -16.68 -8.06 10.50
N CYS A 139 -16.80 -9.10 11.33
CA CYS A 139 -15.63 -9.48 12.12
C CYS A 139 -14.54 -9.99 11.20
N GLN A 140 -13.41 -9.30 11.18
CA GLN A 140 -12.21 -9.71 10.44
C GLN A 140 -11.40 -10.72 11.25
N TYR A 141 -12.07 -11.72 11.82
CA TYR A 141 -11.40 -12.78 12.55
C TYR A 141 -10.47 -13.52 11.58
N GLN A 142 -9.21 -13.71 11.97
CA GLN A 142 -8.27 -14.53 11.23
C GLN A 142 -7.50 -15.37 12.24
N TYR A 143 -7.50 -16.68 12.05
CA TYR A 143 -6.66 -17.55 12.86
C TYR A 143 -5.15 -17.27 12.62
N PRO A 144 -4.32 -17.16 13.67
CA PRO A 144 -4.67 -17.15 15.09
C PRO A 144 -4.94 -15.73 15.62
N ASN A 145 -6.18 -15.44 16.01
CA ASN A 145 -6.49 -14.20 16.73
C ASN A 145 -6.81 -14.49 18.20
N THR A 146 -5.90 -14.04 19.07
CA THR A 146 -6.01 -14.17 20.53
C THR A 146 -6.38 -12.85 21.22
N SER A 147 -6.95 -11.85 20.53
CA SER A 147 -7.51 -10.64 21.16
C SER A 147 -9.00 -10.80 21.45
N ILE A 148 -9.72 -11.48 20.56
CA ILE A 148 -11.15 -11.80 20.66
C ILE A 148 -11.36 -13.07 21.52
N GLY A 149 -12.60 -13.35 21.93
CA GLY A 149 -12.99 -14.61 22.58
C GLY A 149 -14.21 -15.25 21.90
N PHE A 150 -14.43 -16.53 22.18
CA PHE A 150 -15.45 -17.41 21.58
C PHE A 150 -16.58 -17.62 22.58
N GLY A 151 -17.53 -16.68 22.64
CA GLY A 151 -18.60 -16.69 23.63
C GLY A 151 -18.44 -15.63 24.72
N SER A 152 -19.32 -15.71 25.70
CA SER A 152 -19.33 -14.97 26.95
C SER A 152 -18.90 -15.89 28.08
N ARG A 153 -17.79 -15.55 28.74
CA ARG A 153 -17.33 -16.27 29.93
C ARG A 153 -18.17 -15.90 31.16
N GLU A 154 -18.97 -16.85 31.61
CA GLU A 154 -19.98 -16.69 32.67
C GLU A 154 -19.50 -17.15 34.05
N ILE A 155 -18.54 -18.08 34.10
CA ILE A 155 -17.92 -18.58 35.32
C ILE A 155 -16.51 -17.99 35.49
N LYS A 156 -16.33 -17.23 36.57
CA LYS A 156 -15.06 -16.67 37.02
C LYS A 156 -14.95 -16.89 38.54
N THR A 157 -13.74 -16.93 39.07
CA THR A 157 -13.54 -17.01 40.54
C THR A 157 -14.29 -15.90 41.28
N SER A 158 -14.25 -14.67 40.74
CA SER A 158 -14.94 -13.52 41.32
C SER A 158 -16.47 -13.61 41.25
N THR A 159 -17.04 -14.25 40.23
CA THR A 159 -18.50 -14.41 40.14
C THR A 159 -18.99 -15.45 41.14
N ILE A 160 -18.26 -16.55 41.30
CA ILE A 160 -18.56 -17.57 42.33
C ILE A 160 -18.40 -17.01 43.74
N GLU A 161 -17.33 -16.25 44.00
CA GLU A 161 -17.15 -15.57 45.29
C GLU A 161 -18.31 -14.60 45.58
N GLY A 162 -18.74 -13.84 44.57
CA GLY A 162 -19.87 -12.92 44.66
C GLY A 162 -21.19 -13.61 44.98
N ASP A 163 -21.51 -14.68 44.24
CA ASP A 163 -22.71 -15.50 44.44
C ASP A 163 -22.71 -16.10 45.86
N LEU A 164 -21.60 -16.71 46.28
CA LEU A 164 -21.46 -17.34 47.59
C LEU A 164 -21.55 -16.32 48.73
N ARG A 165 -20.90 -15.16 48.59
CA ARG A 165 -21.00 -14.06 49.57
C ARG A 165 -22.44 -13.63 49.76
N GLN A 166 -23.19 -13.43 48.68
CA GLN A 166 -24.57 -12.99 48.78
C GLN A 166 -25.50 -14.09 49.32
N TYR A 167 -25.22 -15.35 48.99
CA TYR A 167 -25.90 -16.51 49.59
C TYR A 167 -25.71 -16.53 51.10
N LEU A 168 -24.47 -16.40 51.58
CA LEU A 168 -24.15 -16.38 53.00
C LEU A 168 -24.84 -15.24 53.75
N ILE A 169 -24.84 -14.02 53.20
CA ILE A 169 -25.52 -12.87 53.80
C ILE A 169 -27.02 -13.18 53.98
N ASN A 170 -27.68 -13.66 52.92
CA ASN A 170 -29.11 -13.97 52.95
C ASN A 170 -29.44 -15.09 53.95
N ARG A 171 -28.66 -16.19 53.96
CA ARG A 171 -28.87 -17.33 54.87
C ARG A 171 -28.60 -16.96 56.33
N THR A 172 -27.58 -16.14 56.59
CA THR A 172 -27.25 -15.68 57.94
C THR A 172 -28.38 -14.83 58.53
N ILE A 173 -28.93 -13.89 57.76
CA ILE A 173 -30.07 -13.06 58.21
C ILE A 173 -31.26 -13.95 58.54
N PHE A 174 -31.59 -14.91 57.67
CA PHE A 174 -32.69 -15.84 57.89
C PHE A 174 -32.50 -16.68 59.16
N CYS A 175 -31.30 -17.20 59.35
CA CYS A 175 -30.94 -18.05 60.48
C CYS A 175 -30.99 -17.32 61.82
N VAL A 176 -30.38 -16.14 61.89
CA VAL A 176 -30.41 -15.27 63.08
C VAL A 176 -31.83 -14.88 63.44
N LYS A 177 -32.65 -14.54 62.43
CA LYS A 177 -34.07 -14.23 62.64
C LYS A 177 -34.83 -15.42 63.22
N ASN A 178 -34.70 -16.59 62.60
CA ASN A 178 -35.39 -17.80 63.06
C ASN A 178 -34.98 -18.19 64.48
N PHE A 179 -33.67 -18.19 64.79
CA PHE A 179 -33.19 -18.47 66.14
C PHE A 179 -33.69 -17.46 67.17
N THR A 180 -33.67 -16.17 66.82
CA THR A 180 -34.17 -15.12 67.69
C THR A 180 -35.66 -15.31 67.99
N GLU A 181 -36.47 -15.65 66.99
CA GLU A 181 -37.91 -15.86 67.15
C GLU A 181 -38.26 -17.14 67.91
N SER A 182 -37.53 -18.25 67.66
CA SER A 182 -37.82 -19.58 68.21
C SER A 182 -37.20 -19.84 69.58
N GLU A 183 -35.92 -19.48 69.76
CA GLU A 183 -35.14 -19.85 70.95
C GLU A 183 -34.97 -18.68 71.95
N ILE A 184 -35.04 -17.43 71.49
CA ILE A 184 -34.90 -16.24 72.35
C ILE A 184 -36.27 -15.67 72.76
N SER A 185 -36.99 -15.06 71.81
CA SER A 185 -38.34 -14.53 72.00
C SER A 185 -38.92 -14.02 70.68
N ASN A 186 -40.17 -14.38 70.39
CA ASN A 186 -40.96 -13.78 69.32
C ASN A 186 -41.26 -12.27 69.48
N LYS A 187 -40.86 -11.65 70.60
CA LYS A 187 -40.96 -10.20 70.86
C LYS A 187 -39.62 -9.48 70.81
N ALA A 188 -38.52 -10.20 70.62
CA ALA A 188 -37.22 -9.58 70.44
C ALA A 188 -37.18 -8.81 69.12
N LYS A 189 -36.63 -7.60 69.14
CA LYS A 189 -36.42 -6.79 67.94
C LYS A 189 -34.96 -6.89 67.53
N ILE A 190 -34.76 -7.26 66.28
CA ILE A 190 -33.48 -7.17 65.58
C ILE A 190 -33.41 -5.75 65.02
N GLU A 191 -32.40 -4.97 65.41
CA GLU A 191 -32.09 -3.73 64.69
C GLU A 191 -31.31 -4.12 63.43
N ASP A 192 -31.95 -3.97 62.26
CA ASP A 192 -31.34 -4.30 60.97
C ASP A 192 -30.05 -3.50 60.80
N THR A 193 -28.94 -4.23 60.77
CA THR A 193 -27.62 -3.70 60.50
C THR A 193 -27.04 -4.46 59.32
N LEU A 194 -26.45 -3.73 58.38
CA LEU A 194 -25.87 -4.28 57.18
C LEU A 194 -24.78 -5.29 57.54
N ILE A 195 -24.86 -6.52 57.01
CA ILE A 195 -23.77 -7.50 57.10
C ILE A 195 -22.77 -7.17 56.00
N ASN A 196 -21.52 -6.92 56.36
CA ASN A 196 -20.41 -6.84 55.42
C ASN A 196 -19.57 -8.13 55.57
N LEU A 197 -19.56 -8.94 54.52
CA LEU A 197 -18.90 -10.24 54.50
C LEU A 197 -17.86 -10.26 53.38
N LYS A 198 -16.64 -10.68 53.70
CA LYS A 198 -15.56 -10.90 52.73
C LYS A 198 -15.15 -12.37 52.74
N LEU A 199 -15.05 -12.94 51.55
CA LEU A 199 -14.51 -14.26 51.31
C LEU A 199 -13.14 -14.11 50.69
N ASP A 200 -12.18 -14.92 51.14
CA ASP A 200 -10.85 -14.98 50.53
C ASP A 200 -10.50 -16.44 50.29
N PHE A 201 -10.44 -16.81 49.01
CA PHE A 201 -10.25 -18.18 48.55
C PHE A 201 -8.76 -18.49 48.52
N THR A 202 -8.37 -19.54 49.24
CA THR A 202 -6.99 -20.02 49.30
C THR A 202 -6.93 -21.49 48.86
N ASN A 203 -5.72 -22.00 48.60
CA ASN A 203 -5.54 -23.42 48.25
C ASN A 203 -5.93 -24.39 49.37
N ASP A 204 -6.00 -23.93 50.62
CA ASP A 204 -6.27 -24.78 51.78
C ASP A 204 -7.67 -24.58 52.38
N GLY A 205 -8.40 -23.55 51.93
CA GLY A 205 -9.74 -23.25 52.40
C GLY A 205 -10.20 -21.83 52.09
N ILE A 206 -11.29 -21.42 52.73
CA ILE A 206 -11.91 -20.12 52.56
C ILE A 206 -11.82 -19.35 53.87
N ASN A 207 -11.17 -18.19 53.86
CA ASN A 207 -11.20 -17.25 54.97
C ASN A 207 -12.50 -16.44 54.90
N VAL A 208 -13.30 -16.48 55.96
CA VAL A 208 -14.56 -15.75 56.07
C VAL A 208 -14.40 -14.64 57.11
N ASN A 209 -14.44 -13.39 56.65
CA ASN A 209 -14.38 -12.22 57.52
C ASN A 209 -15.74 -11.53 57.57
N VAL A 210 -16.32 -11.40 58.76
CA VAL A 210 -17.68 -10.90 58.94
C VAL A 210 -17.70 -9.68 59.84
N GLU A 211 -18.23 -8.59 59.32
CA GLU A 211 -18.62 -7.40 60.05
C GLU A 211 -20.15 -7.36 60.12
N TYR A 212 -20.70 -7.81 61.23
CA TYR A 212 -22.14 -7.82 61.46
C TYR A 212 -22.47 -7.07 62.76
N PRO A 213 -22.89 -5.79 62.69
CA PRO A 213 -23.21 -4.97 63.85
C PRO A 213 -24.54 -5.35 64.54
N LEU A 214 -24.85 -6.64 64.64
CA LEU A 214 -26.11 -7.17 65.12
C LEU A 214 -26.42 -6.69 66.54
N LYS A 215 -27.57 -6.03 66.72
CA LYS A 215 -28.12 -5.62 68.01
C LYS A 215 -29.49 -6.25 68.24
N LEU A 216 -29.64 -6.88 69.41
CA LEU A 216 -30.92 -7.44 69.85
C LEU A 216 -31.44 -6.69 71.07
N SER A 217 -32.71 -6.30 71.01
CA SER A 217 -33.40 -5.61 72.09
C SER A 217 -34.70 -6.32 72.49
N LEU A 218 -35.00 -6.34 73.79
CA LEU A 218 -36.27 -6.82 74.33
C LEU A 218 -36.92 -5.66 75.10
N GLY A 219 -37.97 -5.06 74.53
CA GLY A 219 -38.59 -3.86 75.09
C GLY A 219 -37.69 -2.62 74.93
N LYS A 220 -37.12 -2.11 76.04
CA LYS A 220 -36.16 -0.98 76.06
C LYS A 220 -34.74 -1.42 76.42
N GLU A 221 -34.52 -2.69 76.69
CA GLU A 221 -33.21 -3.20 77.10
C GLU A 221 -32.50 -3.87 75.93
N GLU A 222 -31.33 -3.35 75.57
CA GLU A 222 -30.36 -4.02 74.71
C GLU A 222 -29.66 -5.12 75.53
N PHE A 223 -29.59 -6.32 74.97
CA PHE A 223 -28.99 -7.46 75.66
C PHE A 223 -27.91 -8.18 74.85
N PHE A 224 -27.70 -7.82 73.58
CA PHE A 224 -26.65 -8.40 72.73
C PHE A 224 -26.12 -7.42 71.69
N GLN A 225 -24.80 -7.47 71.47
CA GLN A 225 -24.08 -6.75 70.41
C GLN A 225 -22.97 -7.65 69.83
N LEU A 226 -23.06 -7.99 68.55
CA LEU A 226 -21.95 -8.52 67.73
C LEU A 226 -21.39 -7.38 66.89
N SER A 227 -20.12 -7.44 66.52
CA SER A 227 -19.52 -6.43 65.65
C SER A 227 -18.64 -7.03 64.57
N GLN A 228 -17.70 -7.90 64.93
CA GLN A 228 -16.78 -8.50 63.98
C GLN A 228 -16.30 -9.87 64.47
N PHE A 229 -16.18 -10.82 63.56
CA PHE A 229 -15.57 -12.12 63.79
C PHE A 229 -15.10 -12.72 62.46
N ASP A 230 -14.25 -13.73 62.54
CA ASP A 230 -13.65 -14.41 61.41
C ASP A 230 -13.51 -15.91 61.70
N PHE A 231 -13.57 -16.73 60.65
CA PHE A 231 -13.25 -18.15 60.73
C PHE A 231 -12.68 -18.66 59.40
N PHE A 232 -12.03 -19.82 59.46
CA PHE A 232 -11.48 -20.51 58.31
C PHE A 232 -12.27 -21.78 58.04
N TYR A 233 -12.73 -21.96 56.81
CA TYR A 233 -13.40 -23.17 56.34
C TYR A 233 -12.43 -24.03 55.52
N PRO A 234 -11.96 -25.18 56.03
CA PRO A 234 -11.02 -26.04 55.31
C PRO A 234 -11.68 -26.68 54.08
N THR A 235 -11.15 -26.42 52.89
CA THR A 235 -11.64 -26.98 51.62
C THR A 235 -10.56 -26.86 50.54
N LYS A 236 -10.60 -27.74 49.54
CA LYS A 236 -9.76 -27.62 48.32
C LYS A 236 -10.52 -27.04 47.12
N PHE A 237 -11.65 -26.38 47.37
CA PHE A 237 -12.52 -25.83 46.33
C PHE A 237 -11.80 -24.88 45.37
N ASN A 238 -10.93 -23.98 45.87
CA ASN A 238 -10.18 -23.08 44.99
C ASN A 238 -9.21 -23.84 44.06
N ILE A 239 -8.62 -24.94 44.53
CA ILE A 239 -7.74 -25.76 43.69
C ILE A 239 -8.54 -26.42 42.56
N LEU A 240 -9.72 -26.98 42.88
CA LEU A 240 -10.63 -27.52 41.86
C LEU A 240 -11.02 -26.44 40.84
N LEU A 241 -11.45 -25.28 41.34
CA LEU A 241 -11.89 -24.18 40.50
C LEU A 241 -10.77 -23.70 39.56
N ASP A 242 -9.56 -23.51 40.08
CA ASP A 242 -8.42 -23.06 39.28
C ASP A 242 -7.96 -24.12 38.26
N ALA A 243 -7.88 -25.39 38.68
CA ALA A 243 -7.28 -26.44 37.86
C ALA A 243 -8.23 -27.05 36.83
N ALA A 244 -9.52 -27.10 37.12
CA ALA A 244 -10.51 -27.84 36.34
C ALA A 244 -11.71 -27.01 35.90
N VAL A 245 -11.79 -25.71 36.20
CA VAL A 245 -12.96 -24.89 35.83
C VAL A 245 -12.53 -23.53 35.26
N ALA A 246 -12.15 -22.58 36.10
CA ALA A 246 -11.99 -21.17 35.73
C ALA A 246 -10.83 -20.92 34.74
N ARG A 247 -9.72 -21.66 34.86
CA ARG A 247 -8.59 -21.55 33.91
C ARG A 247 -8.87 -22.29 32.59
N PRO A 248 -9.30 -23.56 32.58
CA PRO A 248 -9.71 -24.21 31.34
C PRO A 248 -10.81 -23.46 30.59
N ILE A 249 -11.86 -22.99 31.27
CA ILE A 249 -12.91 -22.13 30.66
C ILE A 249 -12.29 -20.87 30.03
N PHE A 250 -11.27 -20.29 30.67
CA PHE A 250 -10.59 -19.13 30.08
C PHE A 250 -9.85 -19.50 28.80
N TYR A 251 -9.21 -20.67 28.74
CA TYR A 251 -8.50 -21.12 27.53
C TYR A 251 -9.47 -21.49 26.41
N ASP A 252 -10.53 -22.23 26.72
CA ASP A 252 -11.63 -22.59 25.82
C ASP A 252 -12.36 -21.37 25.26
N TRP A 253 -12.55 -20.34 26.08
CA TRP A 253 -13.08 -19.06 25.64
C TRP A 253 -12.10 -18.29 24.75
N LYS A 254 -10.78 -18.52 24.86
CA LYS A 254 -9.75 -17.64 24.29
C LYS A 254 -9.09 -18.17 23.04
N PHE A 255 -8.95 -19.48 22.94
CA PHE A 255 -8.17 -20.15 21.91
C PHE A 255 -9.06 -21.18 21.23
N VAL A 256 -9.32 -20.98 19.93
CA VAL A 256 -10.15 -21.90 19.12
C VAL A 256 -9.58 -23.31 19.05
N ASP A 257 -8.27 -23.45 19.24
CA ASP A 257 -7.54 -24.72 19.23
C ASP A 257 -7.40 -25.36 20.62
N PHE A 258 -8.01 -24.79 21.67
CA PHE A 258 -8.11 -25.45 22.98
C PHE A 258 -9.37 -26.32 23.06
N LEU A 259 -9.19 -27.65 23.02
CA LEU A 259 -10.28 -28.59 23.25
C LEU A 259 -10.44 -28.90 24.73
N TYR A 260 -11.60 -28.58 25.31
CA TYR A 260 -11.88 -28.80 26.72
C TYR A 260 -12.29 -30.25 27.03
N THR A 261 -11.33 -31.16 26.92
CA THR A 261 -11.52 -32.59 27.20
C THR A 261 -10.74 -33.05 28.43
N LYS A 262 -11.09 -34.23 28.93
CA LYS A 262 -10.30 -34.91 29.97
C LYS A 262 -8.83 -35.06 29.58
N ASP A 263 -8.55 -35.50 28.35
CA ASP A 263 -7.19 -35.78 27.90
C ASP A 263 -6.35 -34.50 27.87
N THR A 264 -6.94 -33.37 27.47
CA THR A 264 -6.29 -32.05 27.53
C THR A 264 -5.93 -31.68 28.96
N LEU A 265 -6.86 -31.82 29.93
CA LEU A 265 -6.62 -31.44 31.32
C LEU A 265 -5.59 -32.32 32.05
N GLU A 266 -5.35 -33.53 31.55
CA GLU A 266 -4.31 -34.43 32.07
C GLU A 266 -2.89 -34.08 31.55
N LEU A 267 -2.75 -33.06 30.70
CA LEU A 267 -1.47 -32.54 30.25
C LEU A 267 -0.93 -31.45 31.19
N SER A 268 0.39 -31.28 31.22
CA SER A 268 1.03 -30.17 31.95
C SER A 268 0.89 -28.83 31.21
N ASN A 269 0.85 -28.87 29.88
CA ASN A 269 0.60 -27.73 29.02
C ASN A 269 -0.17 -28.19 27.77
N PHE A 270 -0.87 -27.27 27.11
CA PHE A 270 -1.39 -27.46 25.76
C PHE A 270 -0.69 -26.48 24.81
N ASP A 271 -0.72 -26.81 23.52
CA ASP A 271 -0.15 -25.98 22.47
C ASP A 271 -1.27 -25.14 21.82
N TYR A 272 -1.00 -23.86 21.55
CA TYR A 272 -1.91 -22.96 20.81
C TYR A 272 -1.11 -22.09 19.85
N VAL A 273 -1.70 -21.67 18.74
CA VAL A 273 -1.00 -20.87 17.73
C VAL A 273 -1.21 -19.37 18.00
N SER A 274 -0.19 -18.56 17.73
CA SER A 274 -0.17 -17.11 17.94
C SER A 274 0.73 -16.42 16.93
N THR A 275 0.49 -15.13 16.68
CA THR A 275 1.38 -14.25 15.92
C THR A 275 2.53 -13.67 16.76
N SER A 276 2.62 -13.99 18.05
CA SER A 276 3.69 -13.50 18.93
C SER A 276 5.00 -14.28 18.75
N ASP A 277 6.08 -13.56 18.47
CA ASP A 277 7.46 -14.05 18.35
C ASP A 277 8.09 -14.58 19.65
N SER A 278 7.31 -14.68 20.73
CA SER A 278 7.78 -15.14 22.04
C SER A 278 7.80 -16.67 22.21
N CYS A 279 7.40 -17.40 21.17
CA CYS A 279 7.17 -18.84 21.17
C CYS A 279 7.97 -19.55 20.05
N ASP A 280 7.80 -20.88 19.91
CA ASP A 280 8.51 -21.65 18.89
C ASP A 280 7.87 -21.43 17.50
N PRO A 281 8.64 -21.19 16.42
CA PRO A 281 8.06 -20.95 15.09
C PRO A 281 7.34 -22.20 14.57
N LEU A 282 6.20 -22.00 13.90
CA LEU A 282 5.44 -23.07 13.26
C LEU A 282 6.17 -23.54 12.00
N GLU A 283 6.30 -24.86 11.81
CA GLU A 283 6.87 -25.41 10.58
C GLU A 283 6.02 -24.94 9.39
N ASP A 284 6.67 -24.43 8.34
CA ASP A 284 6.07 -23.93 7.09
C ASP A 284 5.36 -22.55 7.15
N ASN A 285 5.46 -21.78 8.25
CA ASN A 285 5.01 -20.39 8.28
C ASN A 285 5.84 -19.49 9.23
N ASP A 286 6.71 -18.65 8.67
CA ASP A 286 7.63 -17.77 9.42
C ASP A 286 6.93 -16.71 10.30
N ASN A 287 5.62 -16.48 10.11
CA ASN A 287 4.85 -15.47 10.83
C ASN A 287 3.96 -16.06 11.94
N LEU A 288 3.92 -17.38 12.10
CA LEU A 288 3.12 -18.08 13.10
C LEU A 288 4.01 -18.81 14.11
N PHE A 289 3.59 -18.81 15.37
CA PHE A 289 4.33 -19.41 16.48
C PHE A 289 3.41 -20.30 17.32
N VAL A 290 3.95 -21.43 17.78
CA VAL A 290 3.28 -22.38 18.67
C VAL A 290 3.69 -22.08 20.11
N CYS A 291 2.73 -21.60 20.90
CA CYS A 291 2.89 -21.24 22.30
C CYS A 291 2.35 -22.32 23.23
N LYS A 292 2.82 -22.32 24.49
CA LYS A 292 2.40 -23.29 25.51
C LYS A 292 1.56 -22.64 26.60
N GLY A 293 0.30 -23.07 26.71
CA GLY A 293 -0.58 -22.68 27.81
C GLY A 293 -0.43 -23.61 29.00
N THR A 294 -0.17 -23.05 30.20
CA THR A 294 0.08 -23.86 31.41
C THR A 294 -1.19 -24.37 32.06
N LEU A 295 -1.30 -25.69 32.11
CA LEU A 295 -2.33 -26.41 32.85
C LEU A 295 -1.82 -26.77 34.25
N LEU A 296 -2.75 -26.99 35.18
CA LEU A 296 -2.44 -27.26 36.59
C LEU A 296 -2.52 -28.76 36.91
N TYR A 297 -1.90 -29.60 36.08
CA TYR A 297 -1.99 -31.05 36.18
C TYR A 297 -1.66 -31.60 37.58
N ASP A 298 -0.58 -31.12 38.21
CA ASP A 298 -0.21 -31.58 39.56
C ASP A 298 -1.33 -31.31 40.59
N LYS A 299 -2.00 -30.16 40.48
CA LYS A 299 -3.15 -29.81 41.32
C LYS A 299 -4.38 -30.65 40.97
N TYR A 300 -4.67 -30.79 39.67
CA TYR A 300 -5.77 -31.62 39.17
C TYR A 300 -5.67 -33.05 39.70
N LYS A 301 -4.48 -33.66 39.56
CA LYS A 301 -4.15 -34.99 40.05
C LYS A 301 -4.18 -35.10 41.57
N SER A 302 -3.74 -34.08 42.29
CA SER A 302 -3.73 -34.09 43.76
C SER A 302 -5.12 -34.20 44.38
N LEU A 303 -6.15 -33.79 43.64
CA LEU A 303 -7.55 -33.88 44.06
C LEU A 303 -8.24 -35.16 43.59
N ALA A 304 -7.56 -36.05 42.87
CA ALA A 304 -8.16 -37.24 42.26
C ALA A 304 -9.46 -36.89 41.49
N ILE A 305 -9.40 -35.86 40.65
CA ILE A 305 -10.56 -35.40 39.87
C ILE A 305 -10.90 -36.44 38.80
N GLU A 306 -12.17 -36.82 38.75
CA GLU A 306 -12.76 -37.57 37.65
C GLU A 306 -13.66 -36.64 36.84
N MET A 307 -13.39 -36.50 35.54
CA MET A 307 -14.19 -35.72 34.61
C MET A 307 -15.14 -36.62 33.82
N GLU A 308 -16.41 -36.23 33.75
CA GLU A 308 -17.43 -36.83 32.90
C GLU A 308 -17.95 -35.76 31.93
N GLU A 309 -17.99 -36.12 30.64
CA GLU A 309 -18.50 -35.30 29.55
C GLU A 309 -19.83 -35.89 29.08
N LEU A 310 -20.87 -35.07 29.03
CA LEU A 310 -22.17 -35.45 28.51
C LEU A 310 -22.57 -34.50 27.38
N PRO A 311 -22.36 -34.89 26.11
CA PRO A 311 -22.86 -34.13 24.97
C PRO A 311 -24.38 -34.23 24.89
N LEU A 312 -25.03 -33.12 24.59
CA LEU A 312 -26.48 -33.00 24.38
C LEU A 312 -26.79 -32.99 22.87
N PRO A 313 -28.03 -33.30 22.46
CA PRO A 313 -28.40 -33.37 21.04
C PRO A 313 -28.23 -32.07 20.24
N ASN A 314 -28.08 -30.93 20.93
CA ASN A 314 -27.89 -29.60 20.34
C ASN A 314 -26.42 -29.14 20.37
N GLY A 315 -25.48 -30.05 20.63
CA GLY A 315 -24.04 -29.78 20.72
C GLY A 315 -23.55 -29.31 22.09
N ASP A 316 -24.43 -28.75 22.91
CA ASP A 316 -24.07 -28.35 24.27
C ASP A 316 -23.46 -29.51 25.05
N THR A 317 -22.40 -29.25 25.80
CA THR A 317 -21.71 -30.29 26.58
C THR A 317 -21.77 -29.98 28.05
N ILE A 318 -22.27 -30.92 28.86
CA ILE A 318 -22.26 -30.83 30.32
C ILE A 318 -20.97 -31.47 30.83
N LEU A 319 -20.16 -30.68 31.54
CA LEU A 319 -18.94 -31.13 32.19
C LEU A 319 -19.21 -31.34 33.68
N THR A 320 -18.90 -32.53 34.19
CA THR A 320 -19.00 -32.87 35.62
C THR A 320 -17.63 -33.30 36.15
N PHE A 321 -17.16 -32.61 37.20
CA PHE A 321 -15.92 -32.91 37.91
C PHE A 321 -16.24 -33.48 39.29
N LYS A 322 -15.80 -34.70 39.56
CA LYS A 322 -16.01 -35.39 40.84
C LYS A 322 -14.69 -35.52 41.59
N SER A 323 -14.68 -35.23 42.89
CA SER A 323 -13.49 -35.38 43.71
C SER A 323 -13.82 -35.68 45.17
N PRO A 324 -13.16 -36.68 45.80
CA PRO A 324 -13.32 -36.97 47.22
C PRO A 324 -12.54 -36.01 48.13
N GLU A 325 -11.64 -35.18 47.58
CA GLU A 325 -10.66 -34.37 48.35
C GLU A 325 -11.10 -32.90 48.52
N VAL A 326 -12.18 -32.47 47.87
CA VAL A 326 -12.59 -31.05 47.83
C VAL A 326 -13.33 -30.62 49.09
N LEU A 327 -14.33 -31.39 49.50
CA LEU A 327 -15.10 -31.22 50.73
C LEU A 327 -15.18 -32.56 51.46
N ASN A 328 -15.26 -32.50 52.80
CA ASN A 328 -15.39 -33.69 53.63
C ASN A 328 -16.87 -34.15 53.68
N LEU A 329 -17.36 -34.66 52.55
CA LEU A 329 -18.72 -35.14 52.38
C LEU A 329 -18.77 -36.68 52.37
N PRO A 330 -19.93 -37.30 52.66
CA PRO A 330 -20.10 -38.75 52.54
C PRO A 330 -19.91 -39.27 51.11
N GLU A 331 -20.28 -38.47 50.11
CA GLU A 331 -20.12 -38.74 48.69
C GLU A 331 -19.09 -37.77 48.10
N PRO A 332 -18.39 -38.13 47.01
CA PRO A 332 -17.48 -37.21 46.32
C PRO A 332 -18.18 -35.89 45.97
N TYR A 333 -17.46 -34.78 46.15
CA TYR A 333 -17.94 -33.48 45.73
C TYR A 333 -18.05 -33.42 44.21
N GLU A 334 -19.16 -32.88 43.71
CA GLU A 334 -19.39 -32.69 42.28
C GLU A 334 -19.43 -31.20 41.93
N PHE A 335 -18.73 -30.81 40.86
CA PHE A 335 -18.85 -29.52 40.22
C PHE A 335 -19.31 -29.69 38.77
N ARG A 336 -20.41 -29.05 38.38
CA ARG A 336 -21.05 -29.21 37.08
C ARG A 336 -21.37 -27.88 36.45
N PHE A 337 -21.05 -27.72 35.18
CA PHE A 337 -21.48 -26.61 34.33
C PHE A 337 -21.65 -27.12 32.89
N ALA A 338 -22.25 -26.31 32.03
CA ALA A 338 -22.41 -26.61 30.61
C ALA A 338 -21.54 -25.68 29.75
N ILE A 339 -21.05 -26.16 28.62
CA ILE A 339 -20.52 -25.33 27.53
C ILE A 339 -21.62 -25.31 26.48
N GLN A 340 -22.04 -24.11 26.08
CA GLN A 340 -23.01 -23.96 25.01
C GLN A 340 -22.34 -24.18 23.67
N ASN A 341 -22.97 -24.91 22.75
CA ASN A 341 -22.43 -25.11 21.41
C ASN A 341 -22.22 -23.76 20.71
N ARG A 342 -21.04 -23.57 20.12
CA ARG A 342 -20.65 -22.37 19.41
C ARG A 342 -20.62 -22.67 17.91
N PRO A 343 -21.00 -21.71 17.06
CA PRO A 343 -20.76 -21.86 15.63
C PRO A 343 -19.26 -22.06 15.34
N PRO A 344 -18.94 -22.71 14.23
CA PRO A 344 -17.56 -22.77 13.77
C PRO A 344 -17.05 -21.36 13.45
N ALA A 345 -15.77 -21.10 13.65
CA ALA A 345 -15.17 -19.80 13.37
C ALA A 345 -14.64 -19.77 11.93
N LEU A 346 -15.30 -19.00 11.07
CA LEU A 346 -14.88 -18.79 9.69
C LEU A 346 -13.85 -17.66 9.63
N ASP A 347 -12.68 -17.93 9.05
CA ASP A 347 -11.69 -16.90 8.80
C ASP A 347 -12.21 -15.88 7.78
N TYR A 348 -11.89 -14.62 8.03
CA TYR A 348 -12.24 -13.50 7.18
C TYR A 348 -11.66 -13.68 5.78
N VAL A 349 -12.55 -13.87 4.81
CA VAL A 349 -12.20 -14.00 3.40
C VAL A 349 -11.83 -12.63 2.85
N ASN A 350 -10.57 -12.46 2.46
CA ASN A 350 -10.12 -11.25 1.82
C ASN A 350 -8.96 -11.46 0.83
N GLN A 351 -8.81 -10.49 -0.07
CA GLN A 351 -7.67 -10.31 -0.94
C GLN A 351 -7.51 -8.81 -1.20
N LEU A 352 -6.51 -8.18 -0.59
CA LEU A 352 -6.32 -6.73 -0.62
C LEU A 352 -7.58 -5.94 -0.19
N ALA A 353 -8.23 -6.36 0.89
CA ALA A 353 -9.43 -5.70 1.39
C ALA A 353 -9.23 -4.19 1.55
N CYS A 354 -10.23 -3.43 1.12
CA CYS A 354 -10.34 -2.00 1.37
C CYS A 354 -11.61 -1.72 2.15
N ILE A 355 -11.43 -1.37 3.42
CA ILE A 355 -12.53 -1.07 4.33
C ILE A 355 -12.43 0.42 4.66
N VAL A 356 -13.37 1.20 4.15
CA VAL A 356 -13.49 2.62 4.49
C VAL A 356 -14.35 2.68 5.75
N GLU A 357 -13.79 3.25 6.83
CA GLU A 357 -14.53 3.46 8.07
C GLU A 357 -15.66 4.47 7.80
N ASP A 358 -16.91 4.03 7.97
CA ASP A 358 -18.05 4.93 7.97
C ASP A 358 -17.94 5.87 9.18
N ASP A 359 -17.51 7.13 8.98
CA ASP A 359 -17.85 8.20 9.92
C ASP A 359 -19.23 8.76 9.53
N PRO A 360 -20.29 8.39 10.27
CA PRO A 360 -21.66 8.78 9.93
C PRO A 360 -21.91 10.30 9.99
N GLU A 361 -20.98 11.10 10.51
CA GLU A 361 -21.08 12.57 10.49
C GLU A 361 -20.50 13.22 9.22
N THR A 362 -19.82 12.47 8.34
CA THR A 362 -19.10 13.04 7.19
C THR A 362 -19.50 12.51 5.80
N LEU A 363 -20.34 11.49 5.72
CA LEU A 363 -20.58 10.78 4.46
C LEU A 363 -21.53 11.50 3.47
N ASP A 364 -20.95 11.92 2.35
CA ASP A 364 -21.65 12.00 1.06
C ASP A 364 -21.94 10.57 0.56
N ILE A 365 -23.09 10.35 -0.06
CA ILE A 365 -23.69 9.03 -0.38
C ILE A 365 -22.83 8.15 -1.34
N ASP A 366 -21.76 8.70 -1.91
CA ASP A 366 -20.92 8.06 -2.95
C ASP A 366 -19.73 7.23 -2.40
N GLU A 367 -19.38 7.35 -1.11
CA GLU A 367 -18.17 6.69 -0.57
C GLU A 367 -18.37 5.21 -0.19
N SER A 368 -19.62 4.73 -0.09
CA SER A 368 -19.93 3.30 0.15
C SER A 368 -19.44 2.38 -0.99
N ILE A 369 -19.24 2.93 -2.19
CA ILE A 369 -18.76 2.20 -3.39
C ILE A 369 -17.28 1.80 -3.25
N ASN A 370 -16.53 2.41 -2.34
CA ASN A 370 -15.10 2.17 -2.19
C ASN A 370 -14.73 0.96 -1.32
N SER A 371 -15.72 0.32 -0.67
CA SER A 371 -15.47 -0.76 0.28
C SER A 371 -15.62 -2.16 -0.33
N TYR A 372 -14.59 -2.99 -0.22
CA TYR A 372 -14.59 -4.36 -0.72
C TYR A 372 -13.66 -5.25 0.11
N ASP A 373 -13.91 -6.55 0.11
CA ASP A 373 -13.13 -7.54 0.87
C ASP A 373 -12.12 -8.25 -0.05
N TYR A 374 -12.45 -8.41 -1.33
CA TYR A 374 -11.66 -9.19 -2.28
C TYR A 374 -11.50 -8.44 -3.62
N LEU A 375 -10.28 -8.10 -4.01
CA LEU A 375 -9.97 -7.44 -5.28
C LEU A 375 -9.76 -8.43 -6.41
N VAL A 376 -10.36 -8.15 -7.58
CA VAL A 376 -10.12 -8.86 -8.83
C VAL A 376 -9.87 -7.83 -9.95
N VAL A 377 -8.73 -7.94 -10.62
CA VAL A 377 -8.34 -7.13 -11.78
C VAL A 377 -8.15 -8.08 -12.95
N PRO A 378 -9.13 -8.21 -13.88
CA PRO A 378 -9.06 -9.14 -15.01
C PRO A 378 -7.72 -9.02 -15.77
N GLY A 379 -7.19 -10.14 -16.24
CA GLY A 379 -5.91 -10.20 -16.96
C GLY A 379 -4.64 -10.12 -16.07
N HIS A 380 -4.74 -9.64 -14.83
CA HIS A 380 -3.58 -9.55 -13.93
C HIS A 380 -3.13 -10.92 -13.41
N GLN A 381 -1.82 -11.16 -13.33
CA GLN A 381 -1.24 -12.47 -12.97
C GLN A 381 -1.69 -13.00 -11.60
N ASN A 382 -1.74 -12.14 -10.59
CA ASN A 382 -2.06 -12.53 -9.20
C ASN A 382 -3.49 -12.18 -8.77
N TYR A 383 -4.16 -11.32 -9.52
CA TYR A 383 -5.47 -10.75 -9.14
C TYR A 383 -6.52 -10.93 -10.24
N GLY A 384 -6.21 -11.64 -11.33
CA GLY A 384 -7.11 -11.81 -12.47
C GLY A 384 -8.14 -12.92 -12.33
N LYS A 385 -8.17 -13.62 -11.20
CA LYS A 385 -9.11 -14.70 -10.93
C LYS A 385 -9.72 -14.58 -9.53
N ILE A 386 -10.90 -15.15 -9.37
CA ILE A 386 -11.51 -15.38 -8.06
C ILE A 386 -11.05 -16.77 -7.61
N ASP A 387 -10.39 -16.86 -6.45
CA ASP A 387 -9.92 -18.13 -5.87
C ASP A 387 -10.06 -18.09 -4.34
N ILE A 388 -11.31 -18.12 -3.89
CA ILE A 388 -11.65 -18.07 -2.46
C ILE A 388 -11.55 -19.49 -1.90
N THR A 389 -10.79 -19.66 -0.81
CA THR A 389 -10.75 -20.89 -0.01
C THR A 389 -11.15 -20.57 1.42
N LEU A 390 -12.19 -21.22 1.93
CA LEU A 390 -12.66 -21.02 3.30
C LEU A 390 -11.78 -21.80 4.29
N ASN A 391 -11.24 -21.08 5.27
CA ASN A 391 -10.55 -21.66 6.42
C ASN A 391 -11.46 -21.55 7.64
N VAL A 392 -11.68 -22.67 8.33
CA VAL A 392 -12.66 -22.76 9.41
C VAL A 392 -12.10 -23.64 10.51
N LEU A 393 -12.23 -23.20 11.75
CA LEU A 393 -11.93 -23.99 12.95
C LEU A 393 -13.12 -23.94 13.90
N ASP A 394 -13.42 -25.06 14.53
CA ASP A 394 -14.49 -25.14 15.52
C ASP A 394 -13.93 -25.12 16.94
N ALA A 395 -14.49 -24.27 17.80
CA ALA A 395 -14.00 -24.09 19.17
C ALA A 395 -14.42 -25.24 20.10
N ASP A 396 -15.51 -25.94 19.78
CA ASP A 396 -16.02 -27.08 20.54
C ASP A 396 -15.44 -28.42 20.02
N GLY A 397 -14.77 -28.39 18.86
CA GLY A 397 -14.12 -29.53 18.22
C GLY A 397 -15.06 -30.32 17.31
N ASP A 398 -16.19 -29.72 16.92
CA ASP A 398 -17.18 -30.32 16.06
C ASP A 398 -16.69 -30.43 14.61
N GLU A 399 -17.20 -31.43 13.88
CA GLU A 399 -16.89 -31.59 12.47
C GLU A 399 -17.68 -30.59 11.61
N ILE A 400 -16.99 -29.92 10.68
CA ILE A 400 -17.65 -29.09 9.66
C ILE A 400 -18.24 -30.00 8.59
N VAL A 401 -19.56 -30.03 8.48
CA VAL A 401 -20.29 -30.97 7.61
C VAL A 401 -20.74 -30.34 6.28
N ASP A 402 -20.82 -29.01 6.21
CA ASP A 402 -21.26 -28.31 5.00
C ASP A 402 -20.52 -27.00 4.79
N TYR A 403 -20.27 -26.71 3.51
CA TYR A 403 -19.75 -25.43 3.03
C TYR A 403 -20.63 -25.00 1.85
N SER A 404 -21.08 -23.75 1.87
CA SER A 404 -21.91 -23.24 0.79
C SER A 404 -21.52 -21.82 0.37
N PHE A 405 -21.76 -21.55 -0.92
CA PHE A 405 -21.59 -20.24 -1.53
C PHE A 405 -22.89 -19.85 -2.22
N GLU A 406 -23.51 -18.76 -1.77
CA GLU A 406 -24.64 -18.13 -2.45
C GLU A 406 -24.16 -16.89 -3.18
N SER A 407 -24.24 -16.90 -4.52
CA SER A 407 -23.84 -15.78 -5.37
C SER A 407 -24.61 -15.78 -6.68
N GLU A 408 -24.66 -14.63 -7.36
CA GLU A 408 -25.07 -14.55 -8.76
C GLU A 408 -24.03 -15.11 -9.74
N LEU A 409 -22.79 -15.29 -9.27
CA LEU A 409 -21.70 -15.89 -10.02
C LEU A 409 -21.75 -17.42 -9.95
N THR A 410 -21.34 -18.09 -11.03
CA THR A 410 -21.29 -19.55 -11.08
C THR A 410 -19.90 -20.03 -10.67
N ASN A 411 -19.83 -20.82 -9.59
CA ASN A 411 -18.58 -21.46 -9.17
C ASN A 411 -18.12 -22.49 -10.21
N GLU A 412 -16.88 -22.39 -10.68
CA GLU A 412 -16.29 -23.33 -11.63
C GLU A 412 -15.69 -24.56 -10.94
N ASN A 413 -15.35 -24.45 -9.65
CA ASN A 413 -14.91 -25.58 -8.86
C ASN A 413 -16.11 -26.40 -8.37
N THR A 414 -16.11 -27.70 -8.71
CA THR A 414 -17.14 -28.65 -8.27
C THR A 414 -16.58 -29.80 -7.42
N ASP A 415 -15.26 -29.84 -7.23
CA ASP A 415 -14.57 -30.95 -6.58
C ASP A 415 -14.27 -30.67 -5.09
N ASP A 416 -14.10 -29.41 -4.70
CA ASP A 416 -13.84 -28.99 -3.31
C ASP A 416 -14.92 -28.04 -2.80
N PRO A 417 -15.77 -28.47 -1.84
CA PRO A 417 -16.86 -27.64 -1.32
C PRO A 417 -16.35 -26.40 -0.57
N LYS A 418 -15.08 -26.34 -0.15
CA LYS A 418 -14.49 -25.19 0.55
C LYS A 418 -14.07 -24.06 -0.39
N LYS A 419 -14.15 -24.27 -1.70
CA LYS A 419 -13.57 -23.36 -2.69
C LYS A 419 -14.60 -22.76 -3.62
N PHE A 420 -14.40 -21.48 -3.90
CA PHE A 420 -15.13 -20.75 -4.92
C PHE A 420 -14.13 -20.17 -5.92
N THR A 421 -14.13 -20.69 -7.16
CA THR A 421 -13.17 -20.29 -8.19
C THR A 421 -13.84 -19.85 -9.47
N ILE A 422 -13.27 -18.83 -10.11
CA ILE A 422 -13.56 -18.40 -11.48
C ILE A 422 -12.23 -18.00 -12.11
N ASP A 423 -11.74 -18.82 -13.06
CA ASP A 423 -10.43 -18.64 -13.66
C ASP A 423 -10.46 -17.64 -14.83
N ASP A 424 -11.51 -17.65 -15.66
CA ASP A 424 -11.68 -16.72 -16.79
C ASP A 424 -12.70 -15.62 -16.43
N VAL A 425 -12.19 -14.56 -15.81
CA VAL A 425 -13.01 -13.43 -15.34
C VAL A 425 -13.37 -12.50 -16.51
N ASN A 426 -14.33 -12.94 -17.34
CA ASN A 426 -15.04 -12.07 -18.28
C ASN A 426 -16.36 -11.57 -17.67
N LEU A 427 -16.24 -10.92 -16.52
CA LEU A 427 -17.37 -10.41 -15.74
C LEU A 427 -17.46 -8.88 -15.90
N PRO A 428 -18.69 -8.31 -15.96
CA PRO A 428 -18.86 -6.87 -15.89
C PRO A 428 -18.17 -6.28 -14.65
N ALA A 429 -17.47 -5.16 -14.83
CA ALA A 429 -16.80 -4.46 -13.74
C ALA A 429 -17.85 -3.88 -12.76
N LYS A 430 -17.89 -4.42 -11.55
CA LYS A 430 -18.76 -4.02 -10.43
C LYS A 430 -18.35 -4.79 -9.17
N ILE A 431 -18.99 -4.45 -8.04
CA ILE A 431 -18.92 -5.27 -6.83
C ILE A 431 -19.95 -6.40 -6.92
N TYR A 432 -19.49 -7.62 -6.69
CA TYR A 432 -20.29 -8.83 -6.54
C TYR A 432 -20.35 -9.22 -5.07
N GLU A 433 -21.49 -9.73 -4.63
CA GLU A 433 -21.64 -10.29 -3.28
C GLU A 433 -21.63 -11.82 -3.37
N ILE A 434 -20.79 -12.43 -2.54
CA ILE A 434 -20.72 -13.88 -2.36
C ILE A 434 -20.93 -14.16 -0.89
N LYS A 435 -22.03 -14.82 -0.54
CA LYS A 435 -22.24 -15.29 0.82
C LYS A 435 -21.59 -16.65 1.00
N ALA A 436 -20.49 -16.68 1.76
CA ALA A 436 -19.80 -17.90 2.14
C ALA A 436 -20.31 -18.37 3.51
N THR A 437 -20.62 -19.66 3.66
CA THR A 437 -21.14 -20.23 4.92
C THR A 437 -20.42 -21.54 5.23
N ALA A 438 -20.14 -21.78 6.51
CA ALA A 438 -19.66 -23.04 7.05
C ALA A 438 -20.58 -23.51 8.19
N THR A 439 -20.95 -24.80 8.18
CA THR A 439 -21.92 -25.37 9.11
C THR A 439 -21.35 -26.60 9.81
N ASP A 440 -21.51 -26.67 11.12
CA ASP A 440 -21.09 -27.80 11.96
C ASP A 440 -22.11 -28.96 11.95
N GLU A 441 -21.75 -30.08 12.56
CA GLU A 441 -22.64 -31.25 12.68
C GLU A 441 -23.93 -31.00 13.49
N HIS A 442 -23.96 -29.92 14.27
CA HIS A 442 -25.09 -29.49 15.10
C HIS A 442 -25.96 -28.39 14.48
N GLN A 443 -25.72 -28.07 13.20
CA GLN A 443 -26.47 -27.10 12.40
C GLN A 443 -26.33 -25.63 12.88
N LEU A 444 -25.26 -25.30 13.61
CA LEU A 444 -24.83 -23.92 13.76
C LEU A 444 -23.94 -23.55 12.58
N SER A 445 -23.98 -22.27 12.21
CA SER A 445 -23.22 -21.80 11.06
C SER A 445 -22.65 -20.44 11.33
N ASP A 446 -21.46 -20.23 10.80
CA ASP A 446 -20.89 -18.92 10.60
C ASP A 446 -20.82 -18.64 9.11
N TRP A 447 -21.05 -17.38 8.76
CA TRP A 447 -21.19 -16.97 7.37
C TRP A 447 -20.74 -15.54 7.19
N GLN A 448 -20.18 -15.22 6.04
CA GLN A 448 -19.72 -13.88 5.68
C GLN A 448 -20.28 -13.49 4.32
N ASP A 449 -20.70 -12.23 4.17
CA ASP A 449 -20.91 -11.63 2.86
C ASP A 449 -19.57 -11.08 2.37
N VAL A 450 -19.02 -11.67 1.31
CA VAL A 450 -17.75 -11.29 0.70
C VAL A 450 -18.05 -10.36 -0.47
N ARG A 451 -17.63 -9.09 -0.36
CA ARG A 451 -17.71 -8.12 -1.46
C ARG A 451 -16.50 -8.27 -2.36
N VAL A 452 -16.71 -8.82 -3.54
CA VAL A 452 -15.68 -9.00 -4.56
C VAL A 452 -15.75 -7.84 -5.54
N LEU A 453 -14.78 -6.93 -5.47
CA LEU A 453 -14.60 -5.90 -6.48
C LEU A 453 -13.97 -6.54 -7.72
N VAL A 454 -14.76 -6.76 -8.77
CA VAL A 454 -14.22 -7.00 -10.10
C VAL A 454 -14.09 -5.66 -10.78
N ASP A 455 -12.86 -5.21 -10.94
CA ASP A 455 -12.57 -3.91 -11.54
C ASP A 455 -12.32 -3.99 -13.05
N THR A 456 -12.10 -2.84 -13.68
CA THR A 456 -11.64 -2.77 -15.07
C THR A 456 -10.26 -3.41 -15.21
N SER A 457 -10.00 -4.00 -16.37
CA SER A 457 -8.67 -4.53 -16.68
C SER A 457 -7.66 -3.39 -16.73
N LEU A 458 -6.43 -3.64 -16.25
CA LEU A 458 -5.28 -2.75 -16.45
C LEU A 458 -4.57 -3.02 -17.78
N ASP A 459 -5.30 -3.54 -18.76
CA ASP A 459 -4.81 -3.66 -20.13
C ASP A 459 -4.75 -2.28 -20.78
N GLY A 460 -3.59 -1.98 -21.34
CA GLY A 460 -3.44 -0.88 -22.30
C GLY A 460 -2.60 -1.36 -23.46
N SER A 461 -2.15 -0.41 -24.27
CA SER A 461 -1.17 -0.67 -25.31
C SER A 461 -0.23 0.50 -25.43
N MET A 462 0.98 0.20 -25.88
CA MET A 462 1.98 1.18 -26.23
C MET A 462 2.43 0.90 -27.66
N ASP A 463 2.20 1.86 -28.55
CA ASP A 463 2.64 1.80 -29.94
C ASP A 463 3.63 2.93 -30.22
N ILE A 464 4.82 2.56 -30.66
CA ILE A 464 5.84 3.51 -31.10
C ILE A 464 5.55 3.84 -32.56
N TRP A 465 5.44 5.13 -32.87
CA TRP A 465 5.10 5.61 -34.21
C TRP A 465 6.04 6.72 -34.66
N TYR A 466 6.22 6.82 -35.98
CA TYR A 466 7.03 7.84 -36.63
C TYR A 466 6.24 8.51 -37.76
N PRO A 467 6.28 9.84 -37.87
CA PRO A 467 5.65 10.59 -38.96
C PRO A 467 6.46 10.55 -40.26
N TYR A 468 7.29 9.53 -40.44
CA TYR A 468 8.24 9.44 -41.53
C TYR A 468 7.74 8.49 -42.62
N GLU A 469 8.05 8.85 -43.85
CA GLU A 469 7.83 8.06 -45.04
C GLU A 469 9.18 7.70 -45.65
N ILE A 470 9.31 6.49 -46.20
CA ILE A 470 10.51 5.98 -46.85
C ILE A 470 10.16 5.48 -48.25
N GLU A 471 11.14 5.52 -49.15
CA GLU A 471 11.00 4.95 -50.48
C GLU A 471 11.23 3.42 -50.43
N ASP A 472 10.24 2.63 -50.87
CA ASP A 472 10.37 1.18 -50.98
C ASP A 472 11.33 0.76 -52.11
N ALA A 473 11.60 -0.55 -52.23
CA ALA A 473 12.50 -1.08 -53.26
C ALA A 473 12.00 -0.83 -54.70
N GLU A 474 10.71 -0.49 -54.86
CA GLU A 474 10.05 -0.18 -56.11
C GLU A 474 9.97 1.33 -56.40
N GLY A 475 10.44 2.18 -55.49
CA GLY A 475 10.45 3.63 -55.63
C GLY A 475 9.17 4.33 -55.16
N ASN A 476 8.29 3.64 -54.42
CA ASN A 476 7.07 4.22 -53.88
C ASN A 476 7.32 4.75 -52.47
N VAL A 477 6.76 5.93 -52.18
CA VAL A 477 6.76 6.50 -50.83
C VAL A 477 5.70 5.77 -50.00
N VAL A 478 6.14 5.12 -48.92
CA VAL A 478 5.26 4.40 -47.99
C VAL A 478 5.57 4.80 -46.55
N SER A 479 4.63 4.57 -45.64
CA SER A 479 4.81 4.93 -44.24
C SER A 479 5.85 4.02 -43.58
N TYR A 480 6.75 4.62 -42.80
CA TYR A 480 7.78 3.89 -42.07
C TYR A 480 7.20 2.79 -41.17
N SER A 481 6.04 3.04 -40.54
CA SER A 481 5.35 2.08 -39.67
C SER A 481 4.89 0.80 -40.37
N GLU A 482 4.92 0.75 -41.70
CA GLU A 482 4.54 -0.44 -42.48
C GLU A 482 5.74 -1.34 -42.86
N LEU A 483 6.97 -0.86 -42.68
CA LEU A 483 8.17 -1.48 -43.25
C LEU A 483 9.21 -1.96 -42.24
N VAL A 484 9.30 -1.34 -41.06
CA VAL A 484 10.42 -1.57 -40.15
C VAL A 484 9.96 -1.58 -38.69
N ASP A 485 10.22 -2.69 -37.99
CA ASP A 485 9.86 -2.84 -36.58
C ASP A 485 10.93 -2.18 -35.67
N ASN A 486 10.48 -1.25 -34.82
CA ASN A 486 11.11 -0.88 -33.54
C ASN A 486 12.54 -0.28 -33.58
N PHE A 487 12.86 0.61 -34.51
CA PHE A 487 14.06 1.45 -34.39
C PHE A 487 13.75 2.81 -33.80
N ILE A 488 14.67 3.33 -32.97
CA ILE A 488 14.63 4.71 -32.48
C ILE A 488 15.89 5.47 -32.90
N SER A 489 15.72 6.72 -33.31
CA SER A 489 16.81 7.59 -33.77
C SER A 489 17.48 8.31 -32.60
N LEU A 490 18.77 8.63 -32.73
CA LEU A 490 19.46 9.55 -31.82
C LEU A 490 19.07 11.02 -32.05
N GLU A 491 18.58 11.37 -33.24
CA GLU A 491 18.27 12.75 -33.60
C GLU A 491 16.78 13.07 -33.74
N ASP A 492 15.96 12.07 -34.08
CA ASP A 492 14.55 12.25 -34.40
C ASP A 492 13.65 12.07 -33.17
N PRO A 493 12.60 12.89 -33.00
CA PRO A 493 11.64 12.69 -31.93
C PRO A 493 10.92 11.33 -32.06
N VAL A 494 10.81 10.62 -30.94
CA VAL A 494 10.07 9.35 -30.83
C VAL A 494 8.67 9.65 -30.34
N PHE A 495 7.64 9.20 -31.06
CA PHE A 495 6.25 9.34 -30.63
C PHE A 495 5.73 8.02 -30.08
N VAL A 496 5.10 8.08 -28.92
CA VAL A 496 4.57 6.92 -28.21
C VAL A 496 3.09 7.14 -27.99
N ASN A 497 2.26 6.36 -28.69
CA ASN A 497 0.83 6.29 -28.48
C ASN A 497 0.57 5.32 -27.32
N ILE A 498 -0.24 5.75 -26.36
CA ILE A 498 -0.62 4.95 -25.20
C ILE A 498 -2.13 4.92 -25.11
N THR A 499 -2.68 3.72 -25.15
CA THR A 499 -4.09 3.48 -24.84
C THR A 499 -4.21 3.21 -23.35
N TYR A 500 -4.95 4.07 -22.66
CA TYR A 500 -5.18 3.97 -21.21
C TYR A 500 -6.34 3.02 -20.91
N PRO A 501 -6.26 2.25 -19.80
CA PRO A 501 -7.39 1.48 -19.34
C PRO A 501 -8.55 2.40 -18.91
N GLU A 502 -9.75 1.81 -18.91
CA GLU A 502 -10.94 2.45 -18.36
C GLU A 502 -10.76 2.80 -16.89
N ASP A 503 -11.42 3.87 -16.44
CA ASP A 503 -11.40 4.25 -15.02
C ASP A 503 -12.03 3.14 -14.18
N SER A 504 -11.51 2.96 -12.97
CA SER A 504 -12.00 1.95 -12.05
C SER A 504 -13.46 2.19 -11.66
N VAL A 505 -14.15 1.10 -11.36
CA VAL A 505 -15.51 1.09 -10.80
C VAL A 505 -15.62 1.98 -9.56
N VAL A 506 -14.54 2.09 -8.77
CA VAL A 506 -14.47 2.92 -7.56
C VAL A 506 -14.01 4.37 -7.83
N GLY A 507 -14.12 4.83 -9.08
CA GLY A 507 -13.87 6.22 -9.48
C GLY A 507 -12.40 6.64 -9.45
N LYS A 508 -11.47 5.68 -9.45
CA LYS A 508 -10.03 5.91 -9.43
C LYS A 508 -9.47 5.90 -10.86
N VAL A 509 -8.62 6.88 -11.16
CA VAL A 509 -8.01 7.03 -12.50
C VAL A 509 -6.66 6.31 -12.55
N PRO A 510 -6.44 5.41 -13.54
CA PRO A 510 -5.16 4.74 -13.76
C PRO A 510 -4.00 5.71 -13.96
N LYS A 511 -2.87 5.40 -13.35
CA LYS A 511 -1.60 6.10 -13.53
C LYS A 511 -0.76 5.33 -14.54
N ALA A 512 -0.08 6.06 -15.41
CA ALA A 512 0.88 5.48 -16.34
C ALA A 512 2.27 6.03 -16.06
N GLN A 513 3.26 5.14 -16.11
CA GLN A 513 4.67 5.49 -16.02
C GLN A 513 5.39 4.83 -17.19
N LEU A 514 6.18 5.60 -17.92
CA LEU A 514 7.02 5.10 -19.00
C LEU A 514 8.48 5.15 -18.57
N ASP A 515 9.15 4.01 -18.63
CA ASP A 515 10.57 3.84 -18.37
C ASP A 515 11.27 3.45 -19.67
N TYR A 516 12.42 4.06 -19.94
CA TYR A 516 13.30 3.65 -21.03
C TYR A 516 14.66 3.25 -20.47
N SER A 517 15.08 2.03 -20.81
CA SER A 517 16.34 1.45 -20.37
C SER A 517 17.18 0.95 -21.55
N VAL A 518 18.50 0.95 -21.38
CA VAL A 518 19.46 0.43 -22.36
C VAL A 518 20.36 -0.57 -21.64
N ASN A 519 20.46 -1.80 -22.15
CA ASN A 519 21.19 -2.89 -21.48
C ASN A 519 20.79 -3.06 -19.98
N ASP A 520 19.50 -2.92 -19.67
CA ASP A 520 18.92 -2.96 -18.32
C ASP A 520 19.34 -1.81 -17.37
N GLU A 521 19.99 -0.76 -17.88
CA GLU A 521 20.22 0.47 -17.13
C GLU A 521 19.18 1.53 -17.51
N ASN A 522 18.43 2.02 -16.52
CA ASN A 522 17.40 3.04 -16.72
C ASN A 522 18.04 4.37 -17.15
N VAL A 523 17.58 4.89 -18.28
CA VAL A 523 18.04 6.17 -18.83
C VAL A 523 17.09 7.29 -18.41
N PHE A 524 15.78 7.09 -18.57
CA PHE A 524 14.77 8.03 -18.06
C PHE A 524 13.49 7.33 -17.61
N LEU A 525 12.75 8.03 -16.75
CA LEU A 525 11.49 7.59 -16.18
C LEU A 525 10.53 8.77 -16.12
N GLU A 526 9.38 8.63 -16.78
CA GLU A 526 8.41 9.71 -16.95
C GLU A 526 7.02 9.29 -16.48
N ASN A 527 6.42 10.14 -15.64
CA ASN A 527 5.06 9.92 -15.15
C ASN A 527 4.07 10.61 -16.09
N LEU A 528 3.22 9.81 -16.71
CA LEU A 528 2.32 10.26 -17.76
C LEU A 528 0.97 10.64 -17.18
N ILE A 529 0.44 11.77 -17.62
CA ILE A 529 -0.86 12.27 -17.16
C ILE A 529 -1.93 11.89 -18.19
N LYS A 530 -2.90 11.06 -17.78
CA LYS A 530 -4.07 10.73 -18.60
C LYS A 530 -4.81 12.02 -19.00
N PRO A 531 -5.01 12.30 -20.31
CA PRO A 531 -5.75 13.47 -20.75
C PRO A 531 -7.17 13.49 -20.18
N VAL A 532 -7.68 14.68 -19.83
CA VAL A 532 -9.07 14.87 -19.36
C VAL A 532 -10.10 14.73 -20.50
N THR A 533 -9.65 14.64 -21.75
CA THR A 533 -10.50 14.51 -22.93
C THR A 533 -11.00 13.08 -23.12
N LEU A 534 -12.22 12.92 -23.67
CA LEU A 534 -12.96 11.67 -23.93
C LEU A 534 -12.28 10.64 -24.87
N PHE A 535 -10.98 10.73 -25.10
CA PHE A 535 -10.24 9.80 -25.96
C PHE A 535 -9.36 8.90 -25.09
N GLU A 536 -9.46 7.59 -25.31
CA GLU A 536 -8.69 6.54 -24.59
C GLU A 536 -7.19 6.56 -24.93
N ASP A 537 -6.83 7.23 -26.03
CA ASP A 537 -5.46 7.32 -26.52
C ASP A 537 -4.82 8.67 -26.16
N ALA A 538 -3.64 8.62 -25.57
CA ALA A 538 -2.74 9.77 -25.45
C ALA A 538 -1.49 9.52 -26.29
N CYS A 539 -0.83 10.60 -26.69
CA CYS A 539 0.41 10.47 -27.43
C CYS A 539 1.47 11.41 -26.84
N TYR A 540 2.63 10.84 -26.58
CA TYR A 540 3.78 11.51 -25.97
C TYR A 540 4.93 11.56 -26.96
N ASN A 541 5.80 12.56 -26.81
CA ASN A 541 7.00 12.68 -27.62
C ASN A 541 8.24 12.73 -26.73
N PHE A 542 9.27 12.00 -27.13
CA PHE A 542 10.53 11.95 -26.41
C PHE A 542 11.67 12.38 -27.32
N PRO A 543 12.68 13.06 -26.76
CA PRO A 543 12.83 13.46 -25.35
C PRO A 543 12.12 14.77 -24.94
N TYR A 544 11.47 15.45 -25.89
CA TYR A 544 11.19 16.88 -25.78
C TYR A 544 9.91 17.28 -25.00
N GLY A 545 9.05 16.35 -24.59
CA GLY A 545 7.92 16.73 -23.73
C GLY A 545 6.99 15.62 -23.25
N SER A 546 6.69 15.64 -21.95
CA SER A 546 5.63 14.84 -21.31
C SER A 546 4.19 15.34 -21.60
N ASN A 547 4.02 16.25 -22.55
CA ASN A 547 2.73 16.87 -22.89
C ASN A 547 2.14 16.23 -24.15
N ASN A 548 0.81 16.09 -24.21
CA ASN A 548 0.04 15.44 -25.30
C ASN A 548 0.13 16.19 -26.65
N PHE A 549 1.32 16.30 -27.23
CA PHE A 549 1.57 16.98 -28.51
C PHE A 549 2.25 16.01 -29.48
N CYS A 550 1.44 15.27 -30.23
CA CYS A 550 1.92 14.46 -31.36
C CYS A 550 1.56 15.12 -32.68
N ASN A 551 1.93 16.38 -32.81
CA ASN A 551 1.89 17.08 -34.08
C ASN A 551 3.33 17.43 -34.49
N PRO A 552 3.93 16.69 -35.43
CA PRO A 552 5.28 16.96 -35.92
C PRO A 552 5.45 18.38 -36.47
N SER A 553 4.37 18.99 -36.99
CA SER A 553 4.37 20.37 -37.49
C SER A 553 4.33 21.42 -36.36
N SER A 554 4.09 21.02 -35.11
CA SER A 554 4.05 21.94 -33.97
C SER A 554 5.42 22.23 -33.35
N TYR A 555 6.45 21.45 -33.72
CA TYR A 555 7.86 21.72 -33.38
C TYR A 555 8.42 22.99 -34.05
N PHE A 556 7.59 23.67 -34.83
CA PHE A 556 7.97 24.69 -35.78
C PHE A 556 8.20 26.11 -35.21
N LEU A 557 7.97 26.38 -33.92
CA LEU A 557 7.73 27.78 -33.51
C LEU A 557 8.46 28.36 -32.28
N GLU A 558 9.16 27.59 -31.43
CA GLU A 558 9.79 28.20 -30.23
C GLU A 558 11.24 27.78 -29.93
N TYR A 559 11.78 26.78 -30.63
CA TYR A 559 13.10 26.24 -30.33
C TYR A 559 13.86 25.99 -31.64
N GLU A 560 14.53 27.03 -32.17
CA GLU A 560 15.86 26.83 -32.76
C GLU A 560 16.86 26.89 -31.58
N PRO A 561 17.02 25.84 -30.74
CA PRO A 561 18.27 25.78 -30.00
C PRO A 561 19.35 25.73 -31.07
N SER A 562 20.46 26.43 -30.86
CA SER A 562 21.67 26.18 -31.64
C SER A 562 21.83 24.66 -31.77
N PHE A 563 21.84 24.15 -32.99
CA PHE A 563 21.83 22.72 -33.29
C PHE A 563 22.94 21.96 -32.50
N ASP A 564 23.98 22.67 -32.05
CA ASP A 564 25.00 22.33 -31.04
C ASP A 564 24.52 21.86 -29.64
N GLN A 565 23.25 22.07 -29.25
CA GLN A 565 22.73 21.70 -27.91
C GLN A 565 21.99 20.35 -27.89
N PHE A 566 21.86 19.65 -29.01
CA PHE A 566 21.34 18.30 -29.04
C PHE A 566 22.29 17.36 -28.30
N VAL A 567 21.91 16.90 -27.10
CA VAL A 567 22.62 15.81 -26.43
C VAL A 567 22.20 14.52 -27.12
N ILE A 568 23.01 14.09 -28.08
CA ILE A 568 22.84 12.90 -28.93
C ILE A 568 22.79 11.58 -28.11
N GLU A 569 22.90 11.62 -26.78
CA GLU A 569 23.12 10.44 -25.91
C GLU A 569 21.90 9.98 -25.10
N GLU A 570 20.71 10.58 -25.26
CA GLU A 570 19.56 10.28 -24.40
C GLU A 570 18.95 8.89 -24.61
N PHE A 571 19.22 8.23 -25.75
CA PHE A 571 18.74 6.87 -26.01
C PHE A 571 19.83 5.79 -25.97
N GLY A 572 21.07 6.15 -25.61
CA GLY A 572 22.22 5.23 -25.55
C GLY A 572 23.10 5.21 -26.80
N GLU A 573 23.94 4.18 -26.93
CA GLU A 573 24.84 4.02 -28.09
C GLU A 573 24.14 3.38 -29.29
N VAL A 574 24.56 3.73 -30.51
CA VAL A 574 24.07 3.12 -31.76
C VAL A 574 24.24 1.59 -31.73
N GLY A 575 23.19 0.86 -32.09
CA GLY A 575 23.16 -0.60 -32.09
C GLY A 575 22.91 -1.24 -30.72
N SER A 576 22.75 -0.44 -29.66
CA SER A 576 22.31 -0.95 -28.36
C SER A 576 20.83 -1.35 -28.41
N ALA A 577 20.48 -2.37 -27.61
CA ALA A 577 19.12 -2.79 -27.39
C ALA A 577 18.51 -1.92 -26.29
N GLY A 578 17.56 -1.08 -26.68
CA GLY A 578 16.74 -0.29 -25.78
C GLY A 578 15.43 -1.01 -25.45
N LYS A 579 14.79 -0.59 -24.37
CA LYS A 579 13.53 -1.16 -23.92
C LYS A 579 12.66 -0.09 -23.29
N PHE A 580 11.50 0.13 -23.90
CA PHE A 580 10.42 0.89 -23.29
C PHE A 580 9.56 -0.03 -22.43
N LYS A 581 9.32 0.38 -21.19
CA LYS A 581 8.43 -0.29 -20.24
C LYS A 581 7.32 0.68 -19.83
N LEU A 582 6.09 0.39 -20.25
CA LEU A 582 4.89 1.09 -19.81
C LEU A 582 4.31 0.37 -18.60
N SER A 583 4.40 0.98 -17.43
CA SER A 583 3.72 0.50 -16.21
C SER A 583 2.39 1.23 -16.05
N LEU A 584 1.28 0.53 -16.31
CA LEU A 584 -0.06 0.98 -15.96
C LEU A 584 -0.36 0.52 -14.55
N SER A 585 -0.81 1.44 -13.70
CA SER A 585 -1.00 1.15 -12.29
C SER A 585 -2.23 1.84 -11.70
N GLN A 586 -2.76 1.22 -10.64
CA GLN A 586 -3.95 1.69 -9.95
C GLN A 586 -3.78 1.50 -8.44
N ASP A 587 -4.20 2.50 -7.67
CA ASP A 587 -4.11 2.47 -6.22
C ASP A 587 -5.38 1.89 -5.59
N TYR A 588 -5.21 0.74 -4.96
CA TYR A 588 -6.21 0.00 -4.21
C TYR A 588 -5.86 0.07 -2.73
N CYS A 589 -6.27 1.16 -2.08
CA CYS A 589 -6.18 1.35 -0.64
C CYS A 589 -4.76 1.09 -0.09
N PHE A 590 -3.85 1.95 -0.52
CA PHE A 590 -2.41 1.94 -0.22
C PHE A 590 -1.59 0.83 -0.90
N ASN A 591 -2.23 -0.07 -1.65
CA ASN A 591 -1.54 -1.05 -2.50
C ASN A 591 -1.66 -0.61 -3.96
N THR A 592 -0.51 -0.40 -4.62
CA THR A 592 -0.47 -0.10 -6.05
C THR A 592 -0.35 -1.42 -6.81
N ILE A 593 -1.32 -1.70 -7.67
CA ILE A 593 -1.28 -2.83 -8.60
C ILE A 593 -0.77 -2.31 -9.94
N GLU A 594 0.19 -3.00 -10.55
CA GLU A 594 0.77 -2.64 -11.84
C GLU A 594 0.66 -3.77 -12.87
N ASN A 595 0.46 -3.41 -14.12
CA ASN A 595 0.48 -4.33 -15.27
C ASN A 595 1.47 -3.77 -16.31
N PRO A 596 2.76 -4.16 -16.26
CA PRO A 596 3.77 -3.61 -17.15
C PRO A 596 3.71 -4.25 -18.54
N GLN A 597 3.88 -3.42 -19.56
CA GLN A 597 4.09 -3.82 -20.95
C GLN A 597 5.46 -3.36 -21.42
N GLU A 598 6.06 -4.13 -22.33
CA GLU A 598 7.44 -3.90 -22.75
C GLU A 598 7.56 -3.98 -24.28
N VAL A 599 8.27 -3.02 -24.87
CA VAL A 599 8.63 -3.00 -26.29
C VAL A 599 10.14 -2.85 -26.40
N GLU A 600 10.78 -3.81 -27.05
CA GLU A 600 12.21 -3.76 -27.36
C GLU A 600 12.44 -2.92 -28.62
N VAL A 601 13.44 -2.06 -28.57
CA VAL A 601 13.82 -1.17 -29.67
C VAL A 601 15.33 -1.21 -29.94
N THR A 602 15.73 -0.86 -31.15
CA THR A 602 17.15 -0.74 -31.51
C THR A 602 17.50 0.71 -31.82
N VAL A 603 18.61 1.19 -31.24
CA VAL A 603 19.06 2.58 -31.42
C VAL A 603 19.82 2.72 -32.75
N VAL A 604 19.42 3.68 -33.59
CA VAL A 604 20.05 4.03 -34.88
C VAL A 604 20.47 5.49 -34.92
N GLN A 605 21.34 5.87 -35.86
CA GLN A 605 21.84 7.24 -35.95
C GLN A 605 20.77 8.21 -36.44
N CYS A 606 20.03 7.82 -37.49
CA CYS A 606 18.95 8.61 -38.10
C CYS A 606 17.86 7.67 -38.64
N ILE A 607 16.65 8.19 -38.85
CA ILE A 607 15.61 7.48 -39.61
C ILE A 607 15.53 8.06 -41.03
N PRO A 608 15.65 7.24 -42.10
CA PRO A 608 15.46 7.74 -43.46
C PRO A 608 14.03 8.28 -43.65
N HIS A 609 13.94 9.51 -44.15
CA HIS A 609 12.66 10.14 -44.47
C HIS A 609 12.71 10.82 -45.84
N VAL A 610 11.69 10.60 -46.66
CA VAL A 610 11.50 11.25 -47.96
C VAL A 610 10.23 12.09 -47.92
N ASN A 611 10.37 13.38 -48.25
CA ASN A 611 9.27 14.28 -48.55
C ASN A 611 9.48 14.89 -49.94
N PRO A 612 8.80 14.37 -50.99
CA PRO A 612 9.05 14.79 -52.36
C PRO A 612 8.79 16.27 -52.67
N THR A 613 7.95 16.96 -51.88
CA THR A 613 7.74 18.41 -52.06
C THR A 613 8.83 19.24 -51.36
N HIS A 614 9.49 18.69 -50.34
CA HIS A 614 10.60 19.28 -49.58
C HIS A 614 11.84 18.36 -49.64
N PRO A 615 12.54 18.31 -50.79
CA PRO A 615 13.57 17.30 -51.07
C PRO A 615 14.89 17.50 -50.32
N TYR A 616 15.02 18.54 -49.51
CA TYR A 616 16.29 18.92 -48.91
C TYR A 616 16.23 19.01 -47.39
N ALA A 617 17.33 18.65 -46.74
CA ALA A 617 17.56 18.77 -45.31
C ALA A 617 17.75 20.24 -44.88
N SER A 618 17.75 20.50 -43.57
CA SER A 618 18.04 21.82 -43.00
C SER A 618 19.45 22.30 -43.37
N PRO A 619 19.70 23.60 -43.63
CA PRO A 619 18.80 24.76 -43.56
C PRO A 619 18.05 25.06 -44.87
N TYR A 620 17.96 24.10 -45.79
CA TYR A 620 17.30 24.24 -47.10
C TYR A 620 15.91 23.57 -47.16
N HIS A 621 15.41 23.11 -46.02
CA HIS A 621 14.15 22.37 -45.87
C HIS A 621 12.90 23.12 -46.35
N GLU A 622 12.94 24.46 -46.33
CA GLU A 622 11.83 25.30 -46.82
C GLU A 622 11.72 25.31 -48.35
N THR A 623 12.74 24.85 -49.10
CA THR A 623 12.71 24.87 -50.56
C THR A 623 11.72 23.85 -51.10
N THR A 624 10.74 24.35 -51.87
CA THR A 624 9.59 23.56 -52.33
C THR A 624 9.64 23.29 -53.83
N TYR A 625 9.26 22.08 -54.24
CA TYR A 625 9.13 21.69 -55.65
C TYR A 625 7.77 21.07 -55.96
N GLY A 626 7.36 21.14 -57.23
CA GLY A 626 6.25 20.35 -57.73
C GLY A 626 6.57 18.85 -57.77
N LEU A 627 5.55 18.03 -58.01
CA LEU A 627 5.70 16.58 -58.14
C LEU A 627 5.55 16.12 -59.59
N THR A 628 6.28 15.07 -59.95
CA THR A 628 6.08 14.35 -61.21
C THR A 628 4.79 13.53 -61.18
N THR A 629 4.39 12.93 -62.31
CA THR A 629 3.22 12.03 -62.36
C THR A 629 3.35 10.77 -61.50
N THR A 630 4.57 10.43 -61.07
CA THR A 630 4.87 9.29 -60.19
C THR A 630 5.02 9.70 -58.73
N GLY A 631 4.78 10.96 -58.37
CA GLY A 631 4.83 11.43 -56.98
C GLY A 631 6.22 11.78 -56.47
N THR A 632 7.26 11.68 -57.31
CA THR A 632 8.63 12.09 -56.97
C THR A 632 8.84 13.59 -57.20
N THR A 633 9.88 14.17 -56.60
CA THR A 633 10.25 15.57 -56.79
C THR A 633 10.48 15.91 -58.26
N ASP A 634 9.83 16.97 -58.75
CA ASP A 634 10.08 17.58 -60.05
C ASP A 634 11.02 18.78 -59.89
N PHE A 635 12.33 18.52 -59.92
CA PHE A 635 13.37 19.56 -59.83
C PHE A 635 13.31 20.60 -60.95
N ALA A 636 12.55 20.35 -62.03
CA ALA A 636 12.32 21.32 -63.11
C ALA A 636 11.15 22.29 -62.82
N ASN A 637 10.41 22.08 -61.72
CA ASN A 637 9.25 22.87 -61.32
C ASN A 637 9.43 23.43 -59.88
N PRO A 638 10.39 24.34 -59.66
CA PRO A 638 10.57 25.01 -58.37
C PRO A 638 9.34 25.86 -58.02
N LEU A 639 8.94 25.81 -56.75
CA LEU A 639 7.83 26.59 -56.20
C LEU A 639 8.35 27.64 -55.22
N ALA A 640 7.45 28.49 -54.70
CA ALA A 640 7.82 29.41 -53.63
C ALA A 640 8.13 28.63 -52.36
N ASP A 641 9.21 28.99 -51.67
CA ASP A 641 9.60 28.39 -50.39
C ASP A 641 8.40 28.37 -49.42
N GLU A 642 8.18 27.22 -48.80
CA GLU A 642 7.11 27.01 -47.82
C GLU A 642 7.72 26.58 -46.48
N PRO A 643 7.37 27.27 -45.37
CA PRO A 643 7.87 26.91 -44.05
C PRO A 643 7.39 25.51 -43.63
N ILE A 644 8.33 24.62 -43.30
CA ILE A 644 8.08 23.25 -42.83
C ILE A 644 9.09 22.85 -41.76
N SER A 645 8.68 22.04 -40.78
CA SER A 645 9.62 21.48 -39.79
C SER A 645 10.78 20.75 -40.48
N PRO A 646 12.04 20.98 -40.08
CA PRO A 646 13.19 20.25 -40.62
C PRO A 646 13.04 18.72 -40.54
N PHE A 647 12.37 18.22 -39.50
CA PHE A 647 12.08 16.79 -39.32
C PHE A 647 11.05 16.25 -40.32
N LEU A 648 10.23 17.11 -40.92
CA LEU A 648 9.23 16.72 -41.92
C LEU A 648 9.72 16.92 -43.36
N ALA A 649 10.94 17.44 -43.54
CA ALA A 649 11.58 17.51 -44.84
C ALA A 649 12.40 16.24 -45.09
N THR A 650 12.85 16.05 -46.33
CA THR A 650 13.66 14.87 -46.67
C THR A 650 14.96 14.85 -45.87
N HIS A 651 15.26 13.72 -45.22
CA HIS A 651 16.51 13.46 -44.51
C HIS A 651 17.62 13.07 -45.50
N SER A 652 18.02 14.00 -46.38
CA SER A 652 18.97 13.75 -47.48
C SER A 652 20.38 13.37 -47.01
N CYS A 653 20.66 13.48 -45.71
CA CYS A 653 21.90 13.06 -45.07
C CYS A 653 21.78 11.80 -44.22
N CYS A 654 20.67 11.08 -44.32
CA CYS A 654 20.51 9.76 -43.71
C CYS A 654 20.66 8.67 -44.78
N ASP A 655 21.71 7.86 -44.69
CA ASP A 655 21.98 6.72 -45.56
C ASP A 655 21.80 5.41 -44.78
N ASP A 656 20.74 4.67 -45.07
CA ASP A 656 20.42 3.37 -44.45
C ASP A 656 20.59 3.35 -42.92
N PHE A 657 19.88 4.27 -42.24
CA PHE A 657 19.91 4.47 -40.78
C PHE A 657 21.23 5.00 -40.18
N THR A 658 22.18 5.36 -41.03
CA THR A 658 23.47 5.94 -40.66
C THR A 658 23.65 7.34 -41.20
N PHE A 659 24.47 8.16 -40.54
CA PHE A 659 24.78 9.49 -41.05
C PHE A 659 25.60 9.40 -42.33
N ALA A 660 25.15 10.11 -43.36
CA ALA A 660 25.87 10.26 -44.60
C ALA A 660 27.21 10.96 -44.39
N ASN A 661 28.22 10.61 -45.20
CA ASN A 661 29.54 11.21 -45.14
C ASN A 661 29.51 12.70 -45.52
N GLU A 662 30.49 13.48 -45.05
CA GLU A 662 30.64 14.92 -45.37
C GLU A 662 30.78 15.24 -46.88
N ASP A 663 31.04 14.22 -47.72
CA ASP A 663 31.13 14.35 -49.17
C ASP A 663 29.79 14.11 -49.89
N GLN A 664 28.74 13.68 -49.17
CA GLN A 664 27.41 13.45 -49.74
C GLN A 664 26.68 14.77 -49.98
N GLU A 665 26.27 15.01 -51.21
CA GLU A 665 25.51 16.20 -51.59
C GLU A 665 24.09 16.13 -51.02
N CYS A 666 23.69 17.14 -50.26
CA CYS A 666 22.39 17.22 -49.59
C CYS A 666 21.51 18.38 -50.07
N TYR A 667 22.11 19.31 -50.81
CA TYR A 667 21.41 20.39 -51.48
C TYR A 667 22.13 20.75 -52.77
N SER A 668 21.35 20.94 -53.84
CA SER A 668 21.80 21.54 -55.09
C SER A 668 20.83 22.64 -55.47
N GLY A 669 21.32 23.88 -55.46
CA GLY A 669 20.56 25.02 -55.95
C GLY A 669 20.31 24.97 -57.46
N GLU A 670 19.55 25.94 -57.95
CA GLU A 670 19.36 26.11 -59.39
C GLU A 670 20.68 26.42 -60.09
N GLU A 671 20.81 25.93 -61.33
CA GLU A 671 21.96 26.25 -62.16
C GLU A 671 21.87 27.70 -62.65
N GLU A 672 22.71 28.56 -62.10
CA GLU A 672 22.85 29.92 -62.55
C GLU A 672 23.85 29.99 -63.71
N LEU A 673 23.35 30.31 -64.90
CA LEU A 673 24.20 30.72 -66.01
C LEU A 673 24.62 32.17 -65.78
N GLY A 674 25.90 32.50 -65.98
CA GLY A 674 26.37 33.87 -65.78
C GLY A 674 27.84 34.05 -66.15
N CYS A 675 28.35 35.27 -65.95
CA CYS A 675 29.77 35.55 -66.03
C CYS A 675 30.24 36.04 -64.68
N PHE A 676 30.84 35.14 -63.93
CA PHE A 676 31.07 35.36 -62.52
C PHE A 676 32.57 35.55 -62.19
N GLY A 677 32.86 36.08 -60.99
CA GLY A 677 34.19 36.50 -60.55
C GLY A 677 35.04 35.35 -60.04
N THR A 678 36.24 35.60 -59.52
CA THR A 678 37.08 34.50 -58.99
C THR A 678 36.51 33.87 -57.72
N LYS A 679 37.05 32.72 -57.30
CA LYS A 679 36.69 32.07 -56.02
C LYS A 679 36.83 33.02 -54.81
N ASP A 680 37.85 33.89 -54.83
CA ASP A 680 38.13 34.85 -53.75
C ASP A 680 37.26 36.12 -53.83
N ASN A 681 36.57 36.34 -54.94
CA ASN A 681 35.70 37.50 -55.15
C ASN A 681 34.48 37.11 -56.02
N PRO A 682 33.59 36.24 -55.49
CA PRO A 682 32.56 35.57 -56.28
C PRO A 682 31.49 36.52 -56.83
N ASP A 683 31.30 37.67 -56.17
CA ASP A 683 30.34 38.72 -56.54
C ASP A 683 30.83 39.65 -57.66
N GLU A 684 32.11 39.56 -58.06
CA GLU A 684 32.58 40.32 -59.20
C GLU A 684 32.01 39.77 -60.51
N VAL A 685 31.66 40.63 -61.46
CA VAL A 685 31.32 40.18 -62.81
C VAL A 685 32.58 39.72 -63.53
N GLY A 686 32.58 38.48 -64.05
CA GLY A 686 33.65 37.92 -64.90
C GLY A 686 33.38 38.09 -66.40
N SER A 687 34.20 37.43 -67.23
CA SER A 687 34.11 37.52 -68.70
C SER A 687 33.83 36.19 -69.40
N ILE A 688 34.05 35.05 -68.74
CA ILE A 688 33.78 33.71 -69.27
C ILE A 688 32.35 33.33 -68.89
N LEU A 689 31.60 32.80 -69.85
CA LEU A 689 30.30 32.20 -69.58
C LEU A 689 30.50 30.89 -68.81
N SER A 690 29.97 30.86 -67.60
CA SER A 690 30.04 29.72 -66.72
C SER A 690 28.68 29.44 -66.10
N LYS A 691 28.51 28.17 -65.75
CA LYS A 691 27.38 27.66 -65.01
C LYS A 691 27.84 27.46 -63.59
N ARG A 692 27.17 28.11 -62.66
CA ARG A 692 27.39 27.95 -61.22
C ARG A 692 26.20 27.21 -60.64
N VAL A 693 26.51 26.22 -59.82
CA VAL A 693 25.54 25.56 -58.95
C VAL A 693 26.07 25.71 -57.54
N PHE A 694 25.25 26.26 -56.66
CA PHE A 694 25.53 26.21 -55.23
C PHE A 694 25.20 24.82 -54.73
N LYS A 695 26.18 24.15 -54.12
CA LYS A 695 26.01 22.82 -53.53
C LYS A 695 26.38 22.83 -52.06
N ALA A 696 25.57 22.20 -51.23
CA ALA A 696 25.93 21.91 -49.85
C ALA A 696 26.00 20.40 -49.64
N TYR A 697 26.83 20.01 -48.67
CA TYR A 697 27.14 18.63 -48.37
C TYR A 697 26.79 18.31 -46.92
N CYS A 698 26.55 17.04 -46.64
CA CYS A 698 26.10 16.58 -45.34
C CYS A 698 27.06 16.97 -44.23
N SER A 699 26.53 17.17 -43.02
CA SER A 699 27.36 17.54 -41.86
C SER A 699 28.25 16.40 -41.37
N GLY A 700 27.93 15.14 -41.72
CA GLY A 700 28.57 13.95 -41.15
C GLY A 700 28.14 13.63 -39.71
N THR A 701 27.29 14.46 -39.11
CA THR A 701 26.91 14.39 -37.70
C THR A 701 25.41 14.16 -37.48
N ARG A 702 24.59 14.38 -38.51
CA ARG A 702 23.12 14.33 -38.47
C ARG A 702 22.53 13.97 -39.83
N GLY A 703 21.38 13.30 -39.85
CA GLY A 703 20.69 12.84 -41.06
C GLY A 703 19.79 13.90 -41.71
N ASN A 704 19.35 14.89 -40.93
CA ASN A 704 18.50 15.99 -41.38
C ASN A 704 19.23 17.35 -41.48
N LEU A 705 20.57 17.34 -41.50
CA LEU A 705 21.42 18.53 -41.54
C LEU A 705 22.39 18.54 -42.74
N CYS A 706 22.35 19.64 -43.48
CA CYS A 706 23.13 19.94 -44.66
C CYS A 706 24.13 21.07 -44.35
N GLY A 707 25.39 20.73 -44.05
CA GLY A 707 26.46 21.65 -43.65
C GLY A 707 26.63 21.79 -42.13
N ASN A 708 27.49 22.72 -41.68
CA ASN A 708 27.81 22.96 -40.26
C ASN A 708 26.99 24.11 -39.66
N ASP A 709 25.65 23.98 -39.67
CA ASP A 709 24.65 24.89 -39.05
C ASP A 709 24.42 26.26 -39.71
N TYR A 710 25.13 26.58 -40.78
CA TYR A 710 24.86 27.74 -41.63
C TYR A 710 24.70 27.29 -43.09
N LYS A 711 24.20 28.16 -43.98
CA LYS A 711 24.18 27.93 -45.44
C LYS A 711 25.61 27.87 -46.00
N ASP A 712 26.40 26.90 -45.57
CA ASP A 712 27.77 26.62 -45.95
C ASP A 712 27.73 25.68 -47.15
N GLY A 713 27.95 26.25 -48.32
CA GLY A 713 28.02 25.48 -49.54
C GLY A 713 29.12 25.99 -50.45
N ASN A 714 29.56 25.09 -51.31
CA ASN A 714 30.56 25.38 -52.31
C ASN A 714 29.87 25.77 -53.60
N VAL A 715 30.33 26.87 -54.20
CA VAL A 715 29.97 27.20 -55.58
C VAL A 715 30.77 26.28 -56.49
N VAL A 716 30.10 25.34 -57.13
CA VAL A 716 30.69 24.51 -58.18
C VAL A 716 30.49 25.23 -59.50
N GLU A 717 31.60 25.63 -60.13
CA GLU A 717 31.60 26.36 -61.38
C GLU A 717 32.10 25.46 -62.52
N SER A 718 31.32 25.39 -63.59
CA SER A 718 31.72 24.75 -64.85
C SER A 718 31.73 25.77 -65.96
N HIS A 719 32.82 25.82 -66.72
CA HIS A 719 32.98 26.81 -67.79
C HIS A 719 32.48 26.23 -69.10
N GLU A 720 31.66 26.98 -69.84
CA GLU A 720 31.21 26.57 -71.18
C GLU A 720 32.28 26.79 -72.25
N ASN A 721 33.51 27.18 -71.86
CA ASN A 721 34.59 27.60 -72.76
C ASN A 721 34.11 28.61 -73.81
N LYS A 722 33.32 29.59 -73.39
CA LYS A 722 32.84 30.69 -74.24
C LYS A 722 32.91 32.03 -73.52
N CYS A 723 33.10 33.10 -74.29
CA CYS A 723 32.99 34.44 -73.76
C CYS A 723 31.52 34.84 -73.55
N GLY A 724 31.26 35.43 -72.39
CA GLY A 724 29.94 35.91 -71.98
C GLY A 724 29.26 36.82 -73.00
N ASN A 725 27.94 36.68 -73.13
CA ASN A 725 27.14 37.56 -73.97
C ASN A 725 26.13 38.32 -73.11
N LYS A 726 26.29 39.65 -72.98
CA LYS A 726 25.37 40.50 -72.21
C LYS A 726 23.92 40.43 -72.70
N ASN A 727 23.72 40.17 -73.99
CA ASN A 727 22.36 40.06 -74.56
C ASN A 727 21.70 38.73 -74.19
N THR A 728 22.49 37.69 -73.92
CA THR A 728 22.02 36.38 -73.48
C THR A 728 21.90 36.32 -71.95
N ASN A 729 22.84 36.94 -71.24
CA ASN A 729 22.82 37.05 -69.78
C ASN A 729 23.28 38.46 -69.33
N PRO A 730 22.44 39.25 -68.64
CA PRO A 730 22.77 40.62 -68.24
C PRO A 730 24.01 40.75 -67.35
N ASN A 731 24.36 39.69 -66.61
CA ASN A 731 25.53 39.65 -65.74
C ASN A 731 26.84 39.58 -66.54
N CYS A 732 26.81 39.23 -67.82
CA CYS A 732 27.99 39.22 -68.71
C CYS A 732 28.30 40.60 -69.34
N ASN A 733 28.21 41.67 -68.55
CA ASN A 733 28.28 43.04 -69.06
C ASN A 733 29.70 43.59 -69.30
N LYS A 734 30.73 42.83 -68.91
CA LYS A 734 32.15 43.18 -69.07
C LYS A 734 32.79 42.60 -70.34
N VAL A 735 32.05 41.85 -71.15
CA VAL A 735 32.53 41.33 -72.44
C VAL A 735 32.16 42.31 -73.56
N ALA A 736 33.09 42.58 -74.48
CA ALA A 736 32.78 43.44 -75.62
C ALA A 736 31.87 42.70 -76.63
N PRO A 737 30.92 43.38 -77.30
CA PRO A 737 29.91 42.72 -78.17
C PRO A 737 30.44 41.85 -79.30
N LYS A 738 31.67 42.10 -79.76
CA LYS A 738 32.33 41.31 -80.81
C LYS A 738 32.93 40.00 -80.29
N CYS A 739 33.15 39.88 -78.99
CA CYS A 739 33.72 38.70 -78.35
C CYS A 739 32.58 37.78 -77.81
N TYR A 740 31.30 38.17 -77.93
CA TYR A 740 30.16 37.35 -77.49
C TYR A 740 30.14 35.96 -78.16
N ASP A 741 29.95 34.94 -77.33
CA ASP A 741 29.80 33.52 -77.70
C ASP A 741 30.99 32.92 -78.49
N GLN A 742 32.15 33.60 -78.49
CA GLN A 742 33.38 33.09 -79.11
C GLN A 742 34.13 32.16 -78.14
N ASP A 743 34.84 31.17 -78.69
CA ASP A 743 35.74 30.30 -77.93
C ASP A 743 36.98 31.09 -77.46
N PRO A 744 37.39 31.01 -76.19
CA PRO A 744 38.56 31.71 -75.69
C PRO A 744 39.87 31.07 -76.20
N TYR A 745 40.79 31.89 -76.72
CA TYR A 745 42.15 31.54 -77.10
C TYR A 745 43.05 31.27 -75.88
N TYR A 746 42.86 31.99 -74.76
CA TYR A 746 43.58 31.83 -73.49
C TYR A 746 42.69 32.30 -72.32
N TYR A 747 42.82 31.66 -71.15
CA TYR A 747 42.20 32.10 -69.91
C TYR A 747 43.23 32.06 -68.76
N GLU A 748 43.17 33.05 -67.87
CA GLU A 748 43.98 33.10 -66.66
C GLU A 748 43.11 33.55 -65.48
N THR A 749 43.35 32.93 -64.33
CA THR A 749 42.72 33.27 -63.04
C THR A 749 43.58 34.31 -62.33
N GLY A 750 43.12 35.54 -62.21
CA GLY A 750 43.85 36.61 -61.53
C GLY A 750 42.93 37.55 -60.73
N PRO A 751 43.51 38.48 -59.95
CA PRO A 751 42.77 39.38 -59.06
C PRO A 751 41.78 40.34 -59.74
N ASN A 752 41.75 40.36 -61.08
CA ASN A 752 40.83 41.17 -61.89
C ASN A 752 39.69 40.35 -62.53
N GLY A 753 39.49 39.08 -62.12
CA GLY A 753 38.45 38.19 -62.66
C GLY A 753 38.94 37.26 -63.78
N PHE A 754 38.04 36.39 -64.25
CA PHE A 754 38.28 35.55 -65.44
C PHE A 754 38.25 36.40 -66.70
N TRP A 755 39.35 36.38 -67.48
CA TRP A 755 39.46 37.11 -68.76
C TRP A 755 39.12 36.18 -69.93
N CYS A 756 38.35 36.68 -70.91
CA CYS A 756 37.96 35.92 -72.09
C CYS A 756 38.34 36.64 -73.39
N GLN A 757 39.14 35.99 -74.23
CA GLN A 757 39.63 36.53 -75.49
C GLN A 757 39.41 35.52 -76.62
N GLY A 758 38.68 35.85 -77.69
CA GLY A 758 38.65 35.00 -78.90
C GLY A 758 39.97 34.99 -79.68
N ASP A 759 39.99 34.46 -80.91
CA ASP A 759 41.14 34.43 -81.85
C ASP A 759 41.90 35.77 -82.04
N TYR A 760 41.31 36.85 -81.56
CA TYR A 760 41.74 38.23 -81.57
C TYR A 760 41.12 38.85 -80.34
N GLY A 761 41.80 39.67 -79.53
CA GLY A 761 40.96 40.23 -78.50
C GLY A 761 41.31 41.41 -77.68
N CYS A 762 40.57 41.39 -76.58
CA CYS A 762 39.72 42.49 -76.19
C CYS A 762 40.45 43.10 -75.01
N GLY A 763 41.40 44.01 -75.30
CA GLY A 763 42.17 44.71 -74.28
C GLY A 763 41.27 45.43 -73.27
N GLU A 764 41.85 45.84 -72.14
CA GLU A 764 41.20 46.31 -70.89
C GLU A 764 40.07 47.35 -71.05
N ASN A 765 39.95 48.02 -72.20
CA ASN A 765 39.02 49.13 -72.41
C ASN A 765 37.67 48.74 -73.05
N ASN A 766 37.42 47.48 -73.40
CA ASN A 766 36.12 47.03 -73.96
C ASN A 766 35.65 47.72 -75.27
N VAL A 767 36.53 48.41 -76.00
CA VAL A 767 36.13 49.19 -77.20
C VAL A 767 36.50 48.53 -78.54
N ALA A 768 37.48 47.62 -78.61
CA ALA A 768 37.83 46.97 -79.88
C ALA A 768 38.59 45.64 -79.69
N CYS A 769 38.15 44.58 -80.40
CA CYS A 769 39.00 43.44 -80.71
C CYS A 769 40.06 43.91 -81.72
N THR A 770 41.34 43.77 -81.40
CA THR A 770 42.43 44.03 -82.34
C THR A 770 42.84 42.73 -83.02
N THR A 771 43.20 42.77 -84.31
CA THR A 771 43.63 41.58 -85.07
C THR A 771 45.04 41.08 -84.71
N GLU A 772 45.64 41.56 -83.62
CA GLU A 772 47.00 41.24 -83.20
C GLU A 772 46.99 40.61 -81.80
N ILE A 773 47.89 39.63 -81.59
CA ILE A 773 48.05 38.91 -80.32
C ILE A 773 48.50 39.92 -79.25
N VAL A 774 47.67 40.16 -78.24
CA VAL A 774 48.00 41.05 -77.12
C VAL A 774 48.65 40.20 -76.01
N SER A 775 49.98 40.30 -75.88
CA SER A 775 50.73 39.75 -74.75
C SER A 775 50.49 40.62 -73.49
N PRO A 776 50.46 40.06 -72.26
CA PRO A 776 50.23 40.82 -71.03
C PRO A 776 51.35 41.84 -70.70
N THR A 777 52.48 41.74 -71.38
CA THR A 777 53.65 42.59 -71.14
C THR A 777 53.61 43.84 -72.02
N SER A 778 52.95 44.86 -71.49
CA SER A 778 53.28 46.29 -71.55
C SER A 778 54.19 46.80 -72.68
N LEU A 779 53.69 47.88 -73.31
CA LEU A 779 54.35 48.90 -74.14
C LEU A 779 54.18 48.70 -75.65
N GLY A 780 53.19 49.43 -76.18
CA GLY A 780 52.85 49.41 -77.58
C GLY A 780 53.96 49.92 -78.50
N LEU A 781 53.88 49.47 -79.74
CA LEU A 781 54.12 50.27 -80.93
C LEU A 781 53.66 49.46 -82.15
N ALA A 782 52.77 50.06 -82.93
CA ALA A 782 52.48 49.64 -84.29
C ALA A 782 53.50 50.30 -85.23
N GLU A 783 54.15 49.52 -86.09
CA GLU A 783 54.22 49.73 -87.54
C GLU A 783 55.14 48.69 -88.22
N LEU A 784 54.59 48.05 -89.25
CA LEU A 784 55.25 47.15 -90.19
C LEU A 784 56.01 47.94 -91.27
N SER A 785 57.30 47.69 -91.48
CA SER A 785 57.88 47.59 -92.83
C SER A 785 59.22 46.86 -92.81
N GLY A 786 59.37 45.88 -93.68
CA GLY A 786 60.49 44.94 -93.64
C GLY A 786 61.86 45.55 -93.91
N GLN A 787 62.79 45.32 -92.99
CA GLN A 787 64.18 44.91 -93.21
C GLN A 787 64.80 44.75 -91.82
N PHE A 788 65.54 43.65 -91.61
CA PHE A 788 66.21 43.33 -90.35
C PHE A 788 67.00 44.53 -89.81
N VAL A 789 66.69 44.96 -88.58
CA VAL A 789 67.55 45.88 -87.82
C VAL A 789 67.73 45.26 -86.44
N CYS A 790 68.93 44.75 -86.18
CA CYS A 790 69.41 44.57 -84.81
C CYS A 790 69.53 45.97 -84.18
N ASP A 791 68.86 46.24 -83.07
CA ASP A 791 69.16 47.43 -82.29
C ASP A 791 70.26 47.11 -81.27
N CYS A 792 71.53 47.15 -81.72
CA CYS A 792 72.68 47.13 -80.80
C CYS A 792 72.99 48.56 -80.27
N SER A 793 72.01 49.49 -80.22
CA SER A 793 72.18 50.89 -79.73
C SER A 793 71.59 51.15 -78.34
N HIS A 794 71.03 50.14 -77.66
CA HIS A 794 70.52 50.30 -76.29
C HIS A 794 71.68 50.50 -75.29
N PRO A 795 71.59 51.45 -74.34
CA PRO A 795 72.66 51.71 -73.36
C PRO A 795 73.04 50.52 -72.46
N ASP A 796 72.22 49.48 -72.43
CA ASP A 796 72.43 48.26 -71.63
C ASP A 796 73.04 47.10 -72.45
N ALA A 797 73.38 47.33 -73.73
CA ALA A 797 73.95 46.30 -74.61
C ALA A 797 75.45 46.02 -74.35
N GLU A 798 76.11 46.72 -73.41
CA GLU A 798 77.51 46.47 -73.10
C GLU A 798 77.76 45.23 -72.21
N GLU A 799 76.74 44.64 -71.57
CA GLU A 799 76.99 43.53 -70.65
C GLU A 799 76.65 42.12 -71.16
N ASN A 800 75.88 41.92 -72.24
CA ASN A 800 75.56 40.55 -72.67
C ASN A 800 75.52 40.26 -74.18
N ASN A 801 75.79 41.24 -75.05
CA ASN A 801 76.10 41.05 -76.48
C ASN A 801 75.28 40.01 -77.27
N ARG A 802 74.04 39.68 -76.88
CA ARG A 802 73.24 38.58 -77.44
C ARG A 802 72.17 39.11 -78.39
N CYS A 803 71.93 38.38 -79.47
CA CYS A 803 70.91 38.67 -80.46
C CYS A 803 70.15 37.38 -80.81
N TRP A 804 68.87 37.50 -81.17
CA TRP A 804 67.95 36.38 -81.37
C TRP A 804 67.37 36.43 -82.79
N ILE A 805 67.35 35.29 -83.48
CA ILE A 805 66.71 35.18 -84.80
C ILE A 805 65.33 34.52 -84.66
N LEU A 806 64.27 35.31 -84.86
CA LEU A 806 62.88 34.90 -84.61
C LEU A 806 62.35 33.79 -85.53
N GLU A 807 62.96 33.53 -86.69
CA GLU A 807 62.48 32.44 -87.55
C GLU A 807 62.80 31.05 -86.98
N ASN A 808 63.89 30.88 -86.22
CA ASN A 808 64.34 29.56 -85.75
C ASN A 808 64.65 29.49 -84.24
N GLY A 809 64.70 30.61 -83.51
CA GLY A 809 64.94 30.64 -82.07
C GLY A 809 66.40 30.55 -81.62
N ASP A 810 67.36 30.64 -82.54
CA ASP A 810 68.79 30.54 -82.23
C ASP A 810 69.35 31.84 -81.60
N GLU A 811 70.23 31.67 -80.59
CA GLU A 811 70.97 32.76 -79.95
C GLU A 811 72.35 32.98 -80.61
N GLY A 812 72.68 34.24 -80.94
CA GLY A 812 73.99 34.66 -81.46
C GLY A 812 74.56 35.86 -80.69
N THR A 813 75.73 36.36 -81.10
CA THR A 813 76.34 37.57 -80.52
C THR A 813 76.47 38.76 -81.49
N CYS A 814 76.26 40.01 -81.02
CA CYS A 814 76.43 41.25 -81.80
C CYS A 814 77.93 41.49 -82.06
N GLN A 815 78.38 41.42 -83.32
CA GLN A 815 79.73 41.86 -83.72
C GLN A 815 79.64 42.77 -84.96
N GLY A 816 80.04 44.04 -84.82
CA GLY A 816 80.10 44.99 -85.94
C GLY A 816 78.75 45.41 -86.54
N GLY A 817 77.65 45.34 -85.78
CA GLY A 817 76.30 45.72 -86.23
C GLY A 817 75.51 44.62 -86.94
N THR A 818 76.02 43.38 -86.93
CA THR A 818 75.33 42.18 -87.44
C THR A 818 75.35 41.07 -86.39
N CYS A 819 74.25 40.32 -86.28
CA CYS A 819 74.14 39.14 -85.42
C CYS A 819 74.92 37.96 -86.02
N LYS A 820 75.90 37.42 -85.30
CA LYS A 820 76.68 36.24 -85.72
C LYS A 820 76.31 35.06 -84.83
N ILE A 821 75.93 33.95 -85.45
CA ILE A 821 75.77 32.66 -84.76
C ILE A 821 77.16 32.01 -84.70
N GLU A 822 77.61 31.56 -83.53
CA GLU A 822 78.86 30.80 -83.41
C GLU A 822 78.60 29.34 -83.84
N ASP A 823 79.24 28.90 -84.93
CA ASP A 823 79.26 27.50 -85.31
C ASP A 823 80.45 26.80 -84.60
N GLU A 824 80.11 25.83 -83.73
CA GLU A 824 80.94 24.93 -82.88
C GLU A 824 81.86 25.53 -81.80
#